data_AF-A0A523B7Q3-F1
#
_entry.id   AF-A0A523B7Q3-F1
#
_cell.length_a   1.000
_cell.length_b   1.000
_cell.length_c   1.000
_cell.angle_alpha   90.00
_cell.angle_beta   90.00
_cell.angle_gamma   90.00
#
_symmetry.space_group_name_H-M   'P 1'
#
loop_
_entity.id
_entity.type
_entity.pdbx_description
1 polymer ?
#
loop_
_entity_poly.entity_id
_entity_poly.type
_entity_poly.pdbx_seq_one_letter_code
_entity_poly.pdbx_strand_id
1 'polypeptide(L)'
;MRLYWKDSLHHELRGVEADVLVVCEKDSVAKAVASTLSSGWVTLRVKGVPCYCFDKDGKRWIVIGLRGHLMDFDFDERFNNWDYVDPKELFKVQPIRVIRGESARYVEVLKELGRKVEEVILALDADVEGESIAFEVIDVIKTVNPYTDFRRAWFSSLDGGELLQAFSSLRLPNRNLAEKSFARSIIDLVVGASFTRLLTLKVREINPSALPKGHFISYGPCQSPTLYFVVKRALERESFESERFYKVVAKLKIGDRVLEVEHVKGRFNSKDEAERVREKIRSASKAKVEDVKVTKTEKAPPKPLDTVELESLASKYLNMRAKRTLDVAEELYRRGFISYPRTETQIYPPSAYNRLKAFVVHPDFGGYVKRLLAQGAKPTSGTKDDKAHPPIHPIKAATKREVEEEVGRDGWRLYELIARHFIATFSSPAQLEGRRYVLNVGGERFVHATLEVVDKGFLTIYDYDYPKVVPHLPVKVGDEVQVLNVEIKEGRTEPPPYLSESELLKLMEKWGIGTDATMQDHIQTNVDRGYMYIETKRCIPTELGKRLIIQLEKHVPELVRPEVRGMMEKQLVKIAQGEEDMTSVVSKAKDYFFAQYLKLEEKIHDVARSIAEVSSKSILEVGQHFKHAKKVKRRTKSGGKFRKAPKS
;
A
#
# COMPACT_ATOMS: atom_id res chain seq x y z
N MET A 1 -28.11 -35.63 -33.08
CA MET A 1 -29.27 -36.44 -32.66
C MET A 1 -29.90 -35.73 -31.47
N ARG A 2 -31.17 -35.34 -31.58
CA ARG A 2 -31.89 -34.45 -30.66
C ARG A 2 -32.16 -35.13 -29.30
N LEU A 3 -31.96 -34.41 -28.21
CA LEU A 3 -32.69 -34.64 -26.95
C LEU A 3 -33.17 -33.29 -26.42
N TYR A 4 -34.47 -33.26 -26.14
CA TYR A 4 -35.31 -32.11 -25.85
C TYR A 4 -35.04 -31.53 -24.45
N TRP A 5 -34.94 -30.21 -24.34
CA TRP A 5 -35.31 -29.47 -23.13
C TRP A 5 -36.40 -28.48 -23.50
N LYS A 6 -37.65 -28.90 -23.33
CA LYS A 6 -38.83 -28.03 -23.22
C LYS A 6 -39.61 -28.50 -22.00
N ASP A 7 -40.06 -27.51 -21.24
CA ASP A 7 -41.03 -27.59 -20.14
C ASP A 7 -40.52 -28.01 -18.75
N SER A 8 -40.03 -27.01 -17.99
CA SER A 8 -40.49 -26.72 -16.62
C SER A 8 -39.77 -25.48 -16.05
N LEU A 9 -40.17 -24.28 -16.50
CA LEU A 9 -40.04 -23.06 -15.70
C LEU A 9 -41.17 -23.10 -14.65
N HIS A 10 -40.83 -22.87 -13.38
CA HIS A 10 -41.68 -23.01 -12.19
C HIS A 10 -41.77 -24.42 -11.58
N HIS A 11 -40.63 -24.93 -11.11
CA HIS A 11 -40.63 -25.74 -9.90
C HIS A 11 -39.93 -24.95 -8.79
N GLU A 12 -40.66 -24.69 -7.71
CA GLU A 12 -40.09 -24.33 -6.42
C GLU A 12 -39.01 -25.36 -6.06
N LEU A 13 -37.76 -24.89 -5.96
CA LEU A 13 -36.57 -25.70 -5.71
C LEU A 13 -36.63 -26.33 -4.31
N ARG A 14 -37.24 -27.52 -4.19
CA ARG A 14 -36.96 -28.44 -3.09
C ARG A 14 -35.61 -29.11 -3.37
N GLY A 15 -34.61 -28.79 -2.55
CA GLY A 15 -33.32 -29.50 -2.46
C GLY A 15 -32.37 -29.25 -3.64
N VAL A 16 -31.65 -28.12 -3.63
CA VAL A 16 -30.49 -27.95 -4.52
C VAL A 16 -29.33 -28.76 -3.94
N GLU A 17 -29.16 -29.98 -4.42
CA GLU A 17 -28.05 -30.85 -4.04
C GLU A 17 -26.86 -30.63 -5.01
N ALA A 18 -25.64 -30.60 -4.46
CA ALA A 18 -24.39 -30.50 -5.21
C ALA A 18 -23.53 -31.71 -4.86
N ASP A 19 -22.90 -32.33 -5.87
CA ASP A 19 -21.89 -33.36 -5.63
C ASP A 19 -20.55 -32.69 -5.29
N VAL A 20 -20.23 -31.60 -6.01
CA VAL A 20 -19.04 -30.76 -5.79
C VAL A 20 -19.46 -29.30 -5.57
N LEU A 21 -19.05 -28.72 -4.44
CA LEU A 21 -19.27 -27.30 -4.12
C LEU A 21 -17.95 -26.53 -4.21
N VAL A 22 -17.89 -25.53 -5.09
CA VAL A 22 -16.73 -24.64 -5.20
C VAL A 22 -17.04 -23.30 -4.53
N VAL A 23 -16.26 -22.92 -3.53
CA VAL A 23 -16.46 -21.69 -2.75
C VAL A 23 -15.35 -20.69 -3.06
N CYS A 24 -15.72 -19.55 -3.65
CA CYS A 24 -14.81 -18.47 -4.02
C CYS A 24 -15.01 -17.24 -3.12
N GLU A 25 -14.02 -16.36 -2.99
CA GLU A 25 -14.11 -15.21 -2.07
C GLU A 25 -15.16 -14.17 -2.49
N LYS A 26 -15.37 -14.03 -3.81
CA LYS A 26 -16.23 -13.01 -4.41
C LYS A 26 -16.98 -13.58 -5.62
N ASP A 27 -18.14 -13.01 -5.93
CA ASP A 27 -18.98 -13.41 -7.08
C ASP A 27 -18.25 -13.32 -8.43
N SER A 28 -17.37 -12.33 -8.62
CA SER A 28 -16.59 -12.19 -9.84
C SER A 28 -15.63 -13.37 -10.06
N VAL A 29 -15.01 -13.86 -8.98
CA VAL A 29 -14.12 -15.03 -9.02
C VAL A 29 -14.94 -16.29 -9.32
N ALA A 30 -16.10 -16.44 -8.68
CA ALA A 30 -17.02 -17.54 -8.95
C ALA A 30 -17.45 -17.62 -10.43
N LYS A 31 -17.71 -16.48 -11.08
CA LYS A 31 -18.00 -16.43 -12.52
C LYS A 31 -16.80 -16.83 -13.37
N ALA A 32 -15.60 -16.35 -13.05
CA ALA A 32 -14.39 -16.72 -13.79
C ALA A 32 -14.12 -18.24 -13.69
N VAL A 33 -14.28 -18.80 -12.50
CA VAL A 33 -14.17 -20.25 -12.24
C VAL A 33 -15.25 -21.02 -13.01
N ALA A 34 -16.52 -20.63 -12.88
CA ALA A 34 -17.61 -21.30 -13.59
C ALA A 34 -17.44 -21.24 -15.11
N SER A 35 -17.02 -20.09 -15.65
CA SER A 35 -16.73 -19.93 -17.08
C SER A 35 -15.54 -20.75 -17.56
N THR A 36 -14.57 -21.03 -16.69
CA THR A 36 -13.38 -21.80 -17.04
C THR A 36 -13.65 -23.30 -16.99
N LEU A 37 -14.43 -23.74 -16.01
CA LEU A 37 -14.67 -25.17 -15.74
C LEU A 37 -15.87 -25.74 -16.49
N SER A 38 -16.70 -24.90 -17.13
CA SER A 38 -17.92 -25.33 -17.82
C SER A 38 -17.99 -24.81 -19.26
N SER A 39 -18.78 -25.48 -20.10
CA SER A 39 -19.19 -24.95 -21.42
C SER A 39 -20.39 -24.00 -21.33
N GLY A 40 -20.84 -23.69 -20.12
CA GLY A 40 -22.06 -22.95 -19.81
C GLY A 40 -22.62 -23.40 -18.46
N TRP A 41 -23.35 -22.53 -17.78
CA TRP A 41 -23.93 -22.81 -16.46
C TRP A 41 -25.37 -22.27 -16.37
N VAL A 42 -26.13 -22.84 -15.44
CA VAL A 42 -27.42 -22.31 -14.98
C VAL A 42 -27.20 -21.51 -13.71
N THR A 43 -27.68 -20.27 -13.67
CA THR A 43 -27.63 -19.47 -12.44
C THR A 43 -28.83 -19.78 -11.55
N LEU A 44 -28.56 -20.39 -10.40
CA LEU A 44 -29.52 -20.62 -9.34
C LEU A 44 -29.48 -19.47 -8.33
N ARG A 45 -30.58 -19.24 -7.61
CA ARG A 45 -30.61 -18.32 -6.46
C ARG A 45 -30.97 -19.07 -5.20
N VAL A 46 -29.97 -19.46 -4.43
CA VAL A 46 -30.16 -20.14 -3.15
C VAL A 46 -30.24 -19.07 -2.07
N LYS A 47 -31.40 -18.93 -1.43
CA LYS A 47 -31.71 -17.83 -0.49
C LYS A 47 -31.34 -16.45 -1.03
N GLY A 48 -31.49 -16.22 -2.34
CA GLY A 48 -31.17 -14.95 -2.99
C GLY A 48 -29.68 -14.69 -3.26
N VAL A 49 -28.79 -15.64 -2.97
CA VAL A 49 -27.38 -15.62 -3.37
C VAL A 49 -27.24 -16.33 -4.72
N PRO A 50 -26.58 -15.73 -5.73
CA PRO A 50 -26.34 -16.38 -7.00
C PRO A 50 -25.36 -17.56 -6.83
N CYS A 51 -25.69 -18.70 -7.43
CA CYS A 51 -24.84 -19.88 -7.52
C CYS A 51 -24.84 -20.38 -8.96
N TYR A 52 -23.68 -20.83 -9.44
CA TYR A 52 -23.48 -21.23 -10.84
C TYR A 52 -23.41 -22.75 -10.92
N CYS A 53 -24.45 -23.37 -11.48
CA CYS A 53 -24.63 -24.82 -11.52
C CYS A 53 -24.34 -25.36 -12.93
N PHE A 54 -23.56 -26.43 -13.02
CA PHE A 54 -23.28 -27.13 -14.28
C PHE A 54 -22.89 -28.59 -14.01
N ASP A 55 -23.04 -29.44 -15.02
CA ASP A 55 -22.58 -30.83 -14.97
C ASP A 55 -21.17 -30.94 -15.52
N LYS A 56 -20.29 -31.65 -14.80
CA LYS A 56 -18.92 -31.95 -15.23
C LYS A 56 -18.51 -33.32 -14.69
N ASP A 57 -17.99 -34.16 -15.58
CA ASP A 57 -17.53 -35.52 -15.27
C ASP A 57 -18.61 -36.39 -14.58
N GLY A 58 -19.87 -36.21 -14.97
CA GLY A 58 -21.02 -36.94 -14.40
C GLY A 58 -21.44 -36.46 -13.01
N LYS A 59 -20.80 -35.41 -12.47
CA LYS A 59 -21.14 -34.78 -11.19
C LYS A 59 -21.79 -33.42 -11.42
N ARG A 60 -22.67 -33.03 -10.51
CA ARG A 60 -23.25 -31.69 -10.43
C ARG A 60 -22.35 -30.77 -9.61
N TRP A 61 -21.81 -29.77 -10.29
CA TRP A 61 -20.96 -28.74 -9.69
C TRP A 61 -21.78 -27.50 -9.39
N ILE A 62 -21.59 -26.92 -8.21
CA ILE A 62 -22.12 -25.60 -7.86
C ILE A 62 -20.99 -24.69 -7.43
N VAL A 63 -20.87 -23.53 -8.07
CA VAL A 63 -19.89 -22.49 -7.71
C VAL A 63 -20.59 -21.33 -7.03
N ILE A 64 -20.11 -20.92 -5.86
CA ILE A 64 -20.61 -19.78 -5.09
C ILE A 64 -19.49 -18.78 -4.81
N GLY A 65 -19.78 -17.49 -4.92
CA GLY A 65 -18.89 -16.42 -4.50
C GLY A 65 -19.39 -15.76 -3.22
N LEU A 66 -18.51 -15.64 -2.21
CA LEU A 66 -18.78 -14.98 -0.93
C LEU A 66 -18.68 -13.44 -1.04
N ARG A 67 -18.50 -12.77 0.10
CA ARG A 67 -18.21 -11.34 0.22
C ARG A 67 -17.05 -11.11 1.19
N GLY A 68 -15.97 -11.87 1.04
CA GLY A 68 -14.89 -11.94 2.04
C GLY A 68 -15.30 -12.78 3.25
N HIS A 69 -14.80 -12.41 4.44
CA HIS A 69 -15.04 -13.15 5.68
C HIS A 69 -16.53 -13.33 6.02
N LEU A 70 -16.82 -14.51 6.57
CA LEU A 70 -18.10 -14.91 7.13
C LEU A 70 -18.20 -14.54 8.62
N MET A 71 -17.07 -14.48 9.31
CA MET A 71 -16.99 -14.30 10.76
C MET A 71 -16.03 -13.18 11.16
N ASP A 72 -16.20 -12.69 12.39
CA ASP A 72 -15.24 -11.88 13.12
C ASP A 72 -14.91 -12.54 14.45
N PHE A 73 -13.83 -12.09 15.10
CA PHE A 73 -13.64 -12.32 16.52
C PHE A 73 -14.29 -11.19 17.32
N ASP A 74 -15.04 -11.56 18.36
CA ASP A 74 -15.57 -10.63 19.35
C ASP A 74 -15.54 -11.27 20.75
N PHE A 75 -15.80 -10.48 21.79
CA PHE A 75 -16.04 -11.04 23.11
C PHE A 75 -17.47 -11.56 23.24
N ASP A 76 -17.69 -12.46 24.21
CA ASP A 76 -19.04 -12.82 24.63
C ASP A 76 -19.82 -11.55 25.05
N GLU A 77 -21.12 -11.52 24.77
CA GLU A 77 -21.98 -10.35 24.96
C GLU A 77 -21.86 -9.73 26.35
N ARG A 78 -21.62 -10.55 27.39
CA ARG A 78 -21.42 -10.08 28.78
C ARG A 78 -20.21 -9.16 28.94
N PHE A 79 -19.24 -9.20 28.03
CA PHE A 79 -18.03 -8.37 28.04
C PHE A 79 -18.12 -7.13 27.12
N ASN A 80 -19.22 -6.98 26.38
CA ASN A 80 -19.36 -5.91 25.39
C ASN A 80 -19.79 -4.57 25.99
N ASN A 81 -20.27 -4.54 27.23
CA ASN A 81 -20.59 -3.28 27.91
C ASN A 81 -19.34 -2.66 28.55
N TRP A 82 -18.96 -1.45 28.12
CA TRP A 82 -17.73 -0.78 28.54
C TRP A 82 -17.84 -0.22 29.96
N ASP A 83 -19.05 0.07 30.44
CA ASP A 83 -19.26 0.73 31.73
C ASP A 83 -19.25 -0.25 32.91
N TYR A 84 -19.46 -1.54 32.66
CA TYR A 84 -19.55 -2.58 33.69
C TYR A 84 -18.39 -3.58 33.68
N VAL A 85 -17.51 -3.53 32.67
CA VAL A 85 -16.40 -4.46 32.54
C VAL A 85 -15.09 -3.70 32.65
N ASP A 86 -14.33 -4.05 33.70
CA ASP A 86 -12.96 -3.57 33.85
C ASP A 86 -12.16 -4.00 32.61
N PRO A 87 -11.58 -3.04 31.84
CA PRO A 87 -10.92 -3.36 30.59
C PRO A 87 -9.76 -4.35 30.74
N LYS A 88 -9.16 -4.45 31.93
CA LYS A 88 -8.06 -5.39 32.19
C LYS A 88 -8.51 -6.85 32.15
N GLU A 89 -9.79 -7.13 32.42
CA GLU A 89 -10.34 -8.48 32.39
C GLU A 89 -10.39 -9.05 30.96
N LEU A 90 -10.41 -8.19 29.94
CA LEU A 90 -10.40 -8.63 28.53
C LEU A 90 -9.14 -9.42 28.15
N PHE A 91 -8.01 -9.20 28.86
CA PHE A 91 -6.81 -10.02 28.69
C PHE A 91 -6.96 -11.47 29.17
N LYS A 92 -7.94 -11.76 30.04
CA LYS A 92 -8.18 -13.11 30.56
C LYS A 92 -9.24 -13.87 29.75
N VAL A 93 -10.00 -13.16 28.92
CA VAL A 93 -11.07 -13.75 28.11
C VAL A 93 -10.51 -14.31 26.80
N GLN A 94 -11.10 -15.42 26.34
CA GLN A 94 -10.87 -15.94 25.00
C GLN A 94 -11.98 -15.39 24.08
N PRO A 95 -11.64 -14.59 23.04
CA PRO A 95 -12.61 -14.16 22.05
C PRO A 95 -13.25 -15.35 21.33
N ILE A 96 -14.51 -15.17 20.93
CA ILE A 96 -15.31 -16.14 20.18
C ILE A 96 -15.47 -15.67 18.75
N ARG A 97 -15.74 -16.61 17.84
CA ARG A 97 -16.11 -16.27 16.46
C ARG A 97 -17.60 -15.97 16.38
N VAL A 98 -17.93 -14.81 15.82
CA VAL A 98 -19.31 -14.36 15.61
C VAL A 98 -19.56 -14.18 14.11
N ILE A 99 -20.76 -14.55 13.66
CA ILE A 99 -21.14 -14.40 12.25
C ILE A 99 -21.33 -12.91 11.95
N ARG A 100 -20.71 -12.42 10.86
CA ARG A 100 -20.95 -11.08 10.35
C ARG A 100 -22.40 -10.93 9.89
N GLY A 101 -23.07 -9.85 10.30
CA GLY A 101 -24.48 -9.62 9.98
C GLY A 101 -24.76 -9.65 8.46
N GLU A 102 -23.87 -9.07 7.66
CA GLU A 102 -23.92 -9.07 6.20
C GLU A 102 -23.63 -10.43 5.55
N SER A 103 -22.97 -11.34 6.28
CA SER A 103 -22.57 -12.66 5.81
C SER A 103 -23.51 -13.78 6.28
N ALA A 104 -24.45 -13.50 7.19
CA ALA A 104 -25.40 -14.48 7.73
C ALA A 104 -26.12 -15.27 6.63
N ARG A 105 -26.50 -14.60 5.53
CA ARG A 105 -27.16 -15.26 4.39
C ARG A 105 -26.24 -16.23 3.65
N TYR A 106 -24.95 -15.92 3.54
CA TYR A 106 -23.98 -16.82 2.92
C TYR A 106 -23.73 -18.06 3.78
N VAL A 107 -23.66 -17.90 5.10
CA VAL A 107 -23.59 -19.03 6.05
C VAL A 107 -24.77 -19.98 5.87
N GLU A 108 -25.99 -19.44 5.75
CA GLU A 108 -27.19 -20.25 5.53
C GLU A 108 -27.18 -20.99 4.18
N VAL A 109 -26.65 -20.38 3.13
CA VAL A 109 -26.50 -21.02 1.82
C VAL A 109 -25.44 -22.12 1.86
N LEU A 110 -24.30 -21.88 2.51
CA LEU A 110 -23.25 -22.89 2.68
C LEU A 110 -23.76 -24.09 3.48
N LYS A 111 -24.55 -23.86 4.54
CA LYS A 111 -25.22 -24.93 5.28
C LYS A 111 -26.22 -25.70 4.43
N GLU A 112 -26.97 -25.02 3.55
CA GLU A 112 -27.95 -25.68 2.68
C GLU A 112 -27.27 -26.56 1.63
N LEU A 113 -26.28 -26.01 0.91
CA LEU A 113 -25.53 -26.72 -0.13
C LEU A 113 -24.59 -27.79 0.45
N GLY A 114 -24.08 -27.59 1.66
CA GLY A 114 -23.13 -28.48 2.31
C GLY A 114 -23.70 -29.77 2.89
N ARG A 115 -25.03 -29.93 3.01
CA ARG A 115 -25.66 -31.08 3.70
C ARG A 115 -25.30 -32.45 3.12
N LYS A 116 -25.16 -32.53 1.80
CA LYS A 116 -24.95 -33.80 1.07
C LYS A 116 -23.80 -33.72 0.07
N VAL A 117 -23.00 -32.66 0.14
CA VAL A 117 -21.87 -32.49 -0.76
C VAL A 117 -20.81 -33.54 -0.49
N GLU A 118 -20.25 -34.13 -1.55
CA GLU A 118 -19.15 -35.09 -1.45
C GLU A 118 -17.82 -34.36 -1.22
N GLU A 119 -17.58 -33.32 -2.02
CA GLU A 119 -16.33 -32.57 -2.06
C GLU A 119 -16.58 -31.06 -2.08
N VAL A 120 -15.83 -30.31 -1.25
CA VAL A 120 -15.79 -28.86 -1.27
C VAL A 120 -14.41 -28.39 -1.75
N ILE A 121 -14.39 -27.62 -2.83
CA ILE A 121 -13.18 -26.99 -3.36
C ILE A 121 -13.16 -25.52 -2.97
N LEU A 122 -12.18 -25.15 -2.16
CA LEU A 122 -11.91 -23.79 -1.71
C LEU A 122 -11.08 -23.05 -2.76
N ALA A 123 -11.71 -22.10 -3.46
CA ALA A 123 -11.13 -21.28 -4.52
C ALA A 123 -11.10 -19.80 -4.12
N LEU A 124 -10.59 -19.55 -2.90
CA LEU A 124 -10.38 -18.23 -2.31
C LEU A 124 -9.05 -17.64 -2.77
N ASP A 125 -8.82 -16.34 -2.56
CA ASP A 125 -7.55 -15.71 -2.94
C ASP A 125 -6.37 -16.39 -2.21
N ALA A 126 -5.21 -16.50 -2.87
CA ALA A 126 -4.11 -17.38 -2.47
C ALA A 126 -3.15 -16.73 -1.44
N ASP A 127 -3.70 -16.12 -0.40
CA ASP A 127 -2.97 -15.47 0.68
C ASP A 127 -3.41 -15.95 2.08
N VAL A 128 -2.85 -15.32 3.11
CA VAL A 128 -3.15 -15.61 4.52
C VAL A 128 -4.63 -15.37 4.84
N GLU A 129 -5.23 -14.32 4.28
CA GLU A 129 -6.63 -13.99 4.53
C GLU A 129 -7.56 -14.98 3.82
N GLY A 130 -7.28 -15.35 2.58
CA GLY A 130 -8.04 -16.36 1.85
C GLY A 130 -8.00 -17.74 2.51
N GLU A 131 -6.86 -18.14 3.11
CA GLU A 131 -6.81 -19.36 3.94
C GLU A 131 -7.68 -19.23 5.20
N SER A 132 -7.69 -18.07 5.86
CA SER A 132 -8.56 -17.86 7.02
C SER A 132 -10.05 -17.98 6.67
N ILE A 133 -10.48 -17.42 5.54
CA ILE A 133 -11.86 -17.56 5.03
C ILE A 133 -12.15 -19.03 4.67
N ALA A 134 -11.16 -19.76 4.14
CA ALA A 134 -11.30 -21.19 3.85
C ALA A 134 -11.67 -21.97 5.12
N PHE A 135 -11.00 -21.69 6.23
CA PHE A 135 -11.30 -22.35 7.50
C PHE A 135 -12.64 -21.89 8.11
N GLU A 136 -13.08 -20.65 7.88
CA GLU A 136 -14.45 -20.24 8.23
C GLU A 136 -15.50 -21.05 7.44
N VAL A 137 -15.29 -21.26 6.13
CA VAL A 137 -16.17 -22.09 5.28
C VAL A 137 -16.18 -23.55 5.76
N ILE A 138 -15.00 -24.11 6.05
CA ILE A 138 -14.87 -25.47 6.58
C ILE A 138 -15.69 -25.63 7.86
N ASP A 139 -15.54 -24.68 8.80
CA ASP A 139 -16.25 -24.74 10.08
C ASP A 139 -17.76 -24.63 9.90
N VAL A 140 -18.24 -23.77 8.99
CA VAL A 140 -19.66 -23.68 8.66
C VAL A 140 -20.18 -25.00 8.10
N ILE A 141 -19.52 -25.59 7.11
CA ILE A 141 -20.01 -26.81 6.45
C ILE A 141 -19.93 -28.03 7.37
N LYS A 142 -18.89 -28.15 8.19
CA LYS A 142 -18.75 -29.25 9.17
C LYS A 142 -19.86 -29.28 10.21
N THR A 143 -20.56 -28.17 10.46
CA THR A 143 -21.74 -28.16 11.36
C THR A 143 -22.92 -28.95 10.81
N VAL A 144 -22.98 -29.19 9.50
CA VAL A 144 -24.06 -29.92 8.82
C VAL A 144 -23.60 -31.21 8.16
N ASN A 145 -22.32 -31.31 7.79
CA ASN A 145 -21.72 -32.49 7.17
C ASN A 145 -20.24 -32.64 7.58
N PRO A 146 -19.94 -33.36 8.68
CA PRO A 146 -18.58 -33.48 9.22
C PRO A 146 -17.64 -34.36 8.38
N TYR A 147 -18.17 -35.16 7.44
CA TYR A 147 -17.41 -36.12 6.64
C TYR A 147 -17.01 -35.59 5.25
N THR A 148 -17.35 -34.34 4.93
CA THR A 148 -17.02 -33.67 3.66
C THR A 148 -15.51 -33.65 3.40
N ASP A 149 -15.07 -34.00 2.17
CA ASP A 149 -13.67 -33.77 1.75
C ASP A 149 -13.46 -32.30 1.37
N PHE A 150 -12.36 -31.70 1.83
CA PHE A 150 -12.03 -30.31 1.55
C PHE A 150 -10.72 -30.21 0.79
N ARG A 151 -10.78 -29.58 -0.38
CA ARG A 151 -9.64 -29.32 -1.26
C ARG A 151 -9.45 -27.83 -1.48
N ARG A 152 -8.23 -27.43 -1.86
CA ARG A 152 -7.83 -26.04 -2.05
C ARG A 152 -7.25 -25.85 -3.44
N ALA A 153 -7.88 -25.01 -4.25
CA ALA A 153 -7.36 -24.54 -5.54
C ALA A 153 -6.51 -23.29 -5.33
N TRP A 154 -5.25 -23.26 -5.78
CA TRP A 154 -4.33 -22.16 -5.53
C TRP A 154 -3.86 -21.51 -6.83
N PHE A 155 -4.16 -20.22 -7.00
CA PHE A 155 -3.92 -19.47 -8.23
C PHE A 155 -3.57 -18.01 -7.90
N SER A 156 -2.78 -17.37 -8.74
CA SER A 156 -2.32 -15.98 -8.64
C SER A 156 -2.94 -15.05 -9.70
N SER A 157 -3.72 -15.60 -10.63
CA SER A 157 -4.48 -14.85 -11.62
C SER A 157 -5.78 -15.57 -11.98
N LEU A 158 -6.73 -14.82 -12.56
CA LEU A 158 -7.99 -15.35 -13.11
C LEU A 158 -7.88 -15.75 -14.59
N ASP A 159 -6.65 -15.97 -15.09
CA ASP A 159 -6.40 -16.52 -16.42
C ASP A 159 -6.94 -17.96 -16.50
N GLY A 160 -7.71 -18.26 -17.54
CA GLY A 160 -8.35 -19.58 -17.69
C GLY A 160 -7.37 -20.74 -17.69
N GLY A 161 -6.16 -20.56 -18.24
CA GLY A 161 -5.12 -21.60 -18.23
C GLY A 161 -4.58 -21.86 -16.82
N GLU A 162 -4.37 -20.81 -16.03
CA GLU A 162 -3.92 -20.91 -14.65
C GLU A 162 -4.99 -21.49 -13.73
N LEU A 163 -6.26 -21.10 -13.92
CA LEU A 163 -7.39 -21.68 -13.21
C LEU A 163 -7.54 -23.18 -13.52
N LEU A 164 -7.49 -23.59 -14.80
CA LEU A 164 -7.52 -25.01 -15.15
C LEU A 164 -6.38 -25.80 -14.49
N GLN A 165 -5.17 -25.24 -14.48
CA GLN A 165 -4.03 -25.85 -13.80
C GLN A 165 -4.29 -25.99 -12.29
N ALA A 166 -4.77 -24.94 -11.62
CA ALA A 166 -5.07 -24.94 -10.19
C ALA A 166 -6.13 -25.99 -9.81
N PHE A 167 -7.17 -26.17 -10.63
CA PHE A 167 -8.21 -27.18 -10.40
C PHE A 167 -7.76 -28.61 -10.75
N SER A 168 -6.73 -28.77 -11.58
CA SER A 168 -6.12 -30.08 -11.85
C SER A 168 -5.12 -30.53 -10.78
N SER A 169 -4.62 -29.60 -9.96
CA SER A 169 -3.57 -29.82 -8.96
C SER A 169 -4.01 -29.32 -7.57
N LEU A 170 -5.16 -29.80 -7.10
CA LEU A 170 -5.71 -29.43 -5.80
C LEU A 170 -4.81 -29.88 -4.65
N ARG A 171 -4.73 -29.05 -3.60
CA ARG A 171 -3.98 -29.35 -2.36
C ARG A 171 -4.89 -29.36 -1.14
N LEU A 172 -4.32 -29.63 0.02
CA LEU A 172 -5.00 -29.45 1.30
C LEU A 172 -4.99 -27.98 1.71
N PRO A 173 -6.07 -27.47 2.35
CA PRO A 173 -6.07 -26.14 2.97
C PRO A 173 -5.04 -26.09 4.10
N ASN A 174 -4.37 -24.94 4.25
CA ASN A 174 -3.26 -24.77 5.18
C ASN A 174 -3.74 -24.12 6.48
N ARG A 175 -3.92 -24.94 7.52
CA ARG A 175 -4.39 -24.49 8.83
C ARG A 175 -3.44 -23.49 9.50
N ASN A 176 -2.13 -23.64 9.30
CA ASN A 176 -1.13 -22.76 9.91
C ASN A 176 -1.25 -21.32 9.38
N LEU A 177 -1.59 -21.14 8.09
CA LEU A 177 -1.85 -19.81 7.53
C LEU A 177 -3.14 -19.20 8.10
N ALA A 178 -4.20 -19.98 8.22
CA ALA A 178 -5.44 -19.51 8.86
C ALA A 178 -5.23 -19.14 10.33
N GLU A 179 -4.51 -19.97 11.09
CA GLU A 179 -4.17 -19.73 12.50
C GLU A 179 -3.29 -18.49 12.69
N LYS A 180 -2.38 -18.19 11.74
CA LYS A 180 -1.64 -16.91 11.73
C LYS A 180 -2.62 -15.72 11.68
N SER A 181 -3.61 -15.74 10.78
CA SER A 181 -4.62 -14.67 10.68
C SER A 181 -5.45 -14.59 11.96
N PHE A 182 -5.95 -15.72 12.45
CA PHE A 182 -6.78 -15.77 13.66
C PHE A 182 -6.04 -15.29 14.90
N ALA A 183 -4.78 -15.67 15.10
CA ALA A 183 -3.93 -15.15 16.18
C ALA A 183 -3.83 -13.63 16.11
N ARG A 184 -3.56 -13.08 14.92
CA ARG A 184 -3.48 -11.63 14.69
C ARG A 184 -4.78 -10.95 15.09
N SER A 185 -5.92 -11.44 14.62
CA SER A 185 -7.25 -10.88 14.93
C SER A 185 -7.56 -10.91 16.43
N ILE A 186 -7.26 -12.02 17.11
CA ILE A 186 -7.46 -12.16 18.56
C ILE A 186 -6.58 -11.17 19.33
N ILE A 187 -5.29 -11.10 18.99
CA ILE A 187 -4.35 -10.21 19.66
C ILE A 187 -4.77 -8.75 19.45
N ASP A 188 -5.07 -8.37 18.21
CA ASP A 188 -5.45 -7.00 17.86
C ASP A 188 -6.77 -6.59 18.52
N LEU A 189 -7.75 -7.50 18.63
CA LEU A 189 -8.99 -7.27 19.37
C LEU A 189 -8.74 -7.09 20.86
N VAL A 190 -8.05 -8.03 21.51
CA VAL A 190 -7.82 -8.00 22.96
C VAL A 190 -7.03 -6.76 23.33
N VAL A 191 -5.89 -6.54 22.68
CA VAL A 191 -5.01 -5.41 22.97
C VAL A 191 -5.72 -4.10 22.59
N GLY A 192 -6.30 -4.03 21.39
CA GLY A 192 -6.99 -2.83 20.91
C GLY A 192 -8.15 -2.42 21.82
N ALA A 193 -9.03 -3.36 22.18
CA ALA A 193 -10.18 -3.09 23.04
C ALA A 193 -9.74 -2.67 24.45
N SER A 194 -8.81 -3.39 25.09
CA SER A 194 -8.37 -3.08 26.46
C SER A 194 -7.82 -1.66 26.58
N PHE A 195 -6.85 -1.30 25.75
CA PHE A 195 -6.23 0.03 25.80
C PHE A 195 -7.19 1.14 25.34
N THR A 196 -8.00 0.88 24.32
CA THR A 196 -9.02 1.84 23.85
C THR A 196 -10.03 2.15 24.96
N ARG A 197 -10.54 1.13 25.66
CA ARG A 197 -11.48 1.31 26.76
C ARG A 197 -10.83 2.05 27.93
N LEU A 198 -9.62 1.66 28.35
CA LEU A 198 -8.87 2.34 29.41
C LEU A 198 -8.71 3.85 29.12
N LEU A 199 -8.20 4.19 27.94
CA LEU A 199 -7.98 5.58 27.52
C LEU A 199 -9.30 6.35 27.42
N THR A 200 -10.29 5.78 26.75
CA THR A 200 -11.56 6.46 26.47
C THR A 200 -12.36 6.70 27.75
N LEU A 201 -12.48 5.69 28.61
CA LEU A 201 -13.24 5.81 29.87
C LEU A 201 -12.57 6.83 30.79
N LYS A 202 -11.24 6.78 30.93
CA LYS A 202 -10.53 7.75 31.80
C LYS A 202 -10.60 9.18 31.26
N VAL A 203 -10.53 9.38 29.94
CA VAL A 203 -10.72 10.72 29.34
C VAL A 203 -12.13 11.25 29.61
N ARG A 204 -13.17 10.41 29.48
CA ARG A 204 -14.57 10.80 29.77
C ARG A 204 -14.80 11.09 31.25
N GLU A 205 -14.17 10.34 32.14
CA GLU A 205 -14.19 10.57 33.59
C GLU A 205 -13.58 11.94 33.94
N ILE A 206 -12.43 12.28 33.34
CA ILE A 206 -11.76 13.57 33.59
C ILE A 206 -12.53 14.74 32.98
N ASN A 207 -13.04 14.58 31.76
CA ASN A 207 -13.81 15.62 31.08
C ASN A 207 -14.88 14.98 30.16
N PRO A 208 -16.16 14.95 30.59
CA PRO A 208 -17.25 14.39 29.80
C PRO A 208 -17.47 15.07 28.44
N SER A 209 -17.03 16.32 28.31
CA SER A 209 -17.15 17.11 27.06
C SER A 209 -15.93 17.00 26.15
N ALA A 210 -14.86 16.31 26.56
CA ALA A 210 -13.63 16.17 25.77
C ALA A 210 -13.86 15.34 24.49
N LEU A 211 -14.75 14.36 24.54
CA LEU A 211 -15.07 13.47 23.42
C LEU A 211 -16.51 13.67 22.98
N PRO A 212 -16.77 14.22 21.78
CA PRO A 212 -18.11 14.29 21.22
C PRO A 212 -18.76 12.91 21.10
N LYS A 213 -20.09 12.87 21.09
CA LYS A 213 -20.84 11.61 20.93
C LYS A 213 -20.34 10.82 19.71
N GLY A 214 -20.10 9.52 19.90
CA GLY A 214 -19.56 8.62 18.88
C GLY A 214 -18.03 8.68 18.69
N HIS A 215 -17.31 9.51 19.44
CA HIS A 215 -15.85 9.56 19.42
C HIS A 215 -15.26 8.83 20.63
N PHE A 216 -14.08 8.26 20.41
CA PHE A 216 -13.31 7.52 21.40
C PHE A 216 -11.82 7.63 21.07
N ILE A 217 -10.97 7.39 22.07
CA ILE A 217 -9.52 7.35 21.90
C ILE A 217 -9.15 5.90 21.61
N SER A 218 -8.98 5.58 20.32
CA SER A 218 -8.51 4.27 19.89
C SER A 218 -7.02 4.08 20.12
N TYR A 219 -6.65 2.88 20.52
CA TYR A 219 -5.31 2.34 20.47
C TYR A 219 -5.31 1.07 19.62
N GLY A 220 -4.27 0.88 18.81
CA GLY A 220 -4.06 -0.37 18.09
C GLY A 220 -2.57 -0.72 18.03
N PRO A 221 -2.19 -2.00 18.21
CA PRO A 221 -0.78 -2.40 18.31
C PRO A 221 0.04 -2.14 17.03
N CYS A 222 -0.59 -2.02 15.85
CA CYS A 222 0.07 -1.55 14.63
C CYS A 222 -0.33 -0.11 14.23
N GLN A 223 -1.55 0.33 14.61
CA GLN A 223 -2.01 1.69 14.39
C GLN A 223 -1.11 2.72 15.09
N SER A 224 -0.80 2.50 16.37
CA SER A 224 -0.05 3.45 17.19
C SER A 224 1.41 3.59 16.74
N PRO A 225 2.15 2.51 16.42
CA PRO A 225 3.49 2.63 15.82
C PRO A 225 3.50 3.27 14.43
N THR A 226 2.43 3.13 13.64
CA THR A 226 2.31 3.85 12.38
C THR A 226 2.24 5.37 12.61
N LEU A 227 1.41 5.80 13.57
CA LEU A 227 1.30 7.21 13.95
C LEU A 227 2.57 7.73 14.61
N TYR A 228 3.30 6.88 15.34
CA TYR A 228 4.57 7.21 15.96
C TYR A 228 5.56 7.81 14.97
N PHE A 229 5.78 7.18 13.81
CA PHE A 229 6.69 7.73 12.78
C PHE A 229 6.29 9.13 12.33
N VAL A 230 4.99 9.37 12.16
CA VAL A 230 4.44 10.67 11.74
C VAL A 230 4.66 11.74 12.81
N VAL A 231 4.43 11.40 14.09
CA VAL A 231 4.65 12.30 15.22
C VAL A 231 6.13 12.59 15.42
N LYS A 232 7.03 11.60 15.31
CA LYS A 232 8.48 11.84 15.42
C LYS A 232 8.97 12.83 14.38
N ARG A 233 8.55 12.69 13.11
CA ARG A 233 8.89 13.66 12.07
C ARG A 233 8.32 15.06 12.38
N ALA A 234 7.11 15.15 12.94
CA ALA A 234 6.54 16.44 13.30
C ALA A 234 7.34 17.11 14.43
N LEU A 235 7.74 16.36 15.45
CA LEU A 235 8.57 16.87 16.54
C LEU A 235 9.96 17.29 16.06
N GLU A 236 10.60 16.51 15.18
CA GLU A 236 11.86 16.88 14.52
C GLU A 236 11.77 18.22 13.78
N ARG A 237 10.61 18.51 13.16
CA ARG A 237 10.35 19.79 12.49
C ARG A 237 10.15 20.93 13.46
N GLU A 238 9.42 20.69 14.55
CA GLU A 238 9.09 21.69 15.56
C GLU A 238 10.31 22.10 16.38
N SER A 239 11.22 21.17 16.65
CA SER A 239 12.48 21.44 17.35
C SER A 239 13.61 21.91 16.41
N PHE A 240 13.34 22.08 15.12
CA PHE A 240 14.36 22.47 14.15
C PHE A 240 14.70 23.96 14.27
N GLU A 241 15.95 24.27 14.60
CA GLU A 241 16.44 25.64 14.64
C GLU A 241 17.04 26.02 13.28
N SER A 242 16.47 27.06 12.66
CA SER A 242 16.91 27.53 11.35
C SER A 242 18.22 28.31 11.46
N GLU A 243 19.25 27.81 10.79
CA GLU A 243 20.57 28.42 10.74
C GLU A 243 20.71 29.27 9.48
N ARG A 244 21.30 30.46 9.65
CA ARG A 244 21.67 31.30 8.50
C ARG A 244 22.92 30.74 7.85
N PHE A 245 22.92 30.74 6.53
CA PHE A 245 24.12 30.47 5.74
C PHE A 245 24.21 31.46 4.59
N TYR A 246 25.41 31.65 4.10
CA TYR A 246 25.70 32.51 2.95
C TYR A 246 26.31 31.65 1.84
N LYS A 247 26.01 32.01 0.60
CA LYS A 247 26.63 31.43 -0.59
C LYS A 247 27.21 32.55 -1.43
N VAL A 248 28.48 32.42 -1.80
CA VAL A 248 29.09 33.29 -2.80
C VAL A 248 28.76 32.70 -4.18
N VAL A 249 28.11 33.50 -5.01
CA VAL A 249 27.61 33.11 -6.33
C VAL A 249 28.20 34.04 -7.39
N ALA A 250 28.80 33.47 -8.43
CA ALA A 250 29.24 34.23 -9.59
C ALA A 250 28.28 34.01 -10.76
N LYS A 251 27.85 35.10 -11.40
CA LYS A 251 27.07 35.11 -12.65
C LYS A 251 28.04 35.15 -13.82
N LEU A 252 28.11 34.07 -14.58
CA LEU A 252 29.00 33.91 -15.72
C LEU A 252 28.21 33.91 -17.03
N LYS A 253 28.76 34.54 -18.07
CA LYS A 253 28.24 34.44 -19.44
C LYS A 253 29.00 33.34 -20.19
N ILE A 254 28.30 32.27 -20.56
CA ILE A 254 28.84 31.12 -21.27
C ILE A 254 28.02 30.90 -22.53
N GLY A 255 28.61 31.20 -23.70
CA GLY A 255 27.85 31.34 -24.94
C GLY A 255 26.76 32.41 -24.80
N ASP A 256 25.52 32.04 -25.14
CA ASP A 256 24.35 32.92 -25.02
C ASP A 256 23.63 32.83 -23.67
N ARG A 257 24.16 32.06 -22.71
CA ARG A 257 23.52 31.80 -21.41
C ARG A 257 24.22 32.55 -20.29
N VAL A 258 23.43 33.10 -19.39
CA VAL A 258 23.90 33.57 -18.08
C VAL A 258 23.62 32.49 -17.05
N LEU A 259 24.66 32.09 -16.31
CA LEU A 259 24.58 31.01 -15.36
C LEU A 259 25.18 31.41 -14.02
N GLU A 260 24.51 30.99 -12.95
CA GLU A 260 25.01 31.15 -11.59
C GLU A 260 25.82 29.91 -11.19
N VAL A 261 27.08 30.14 -10.79
CA VAL A 261 27.96 29.11 -10.21
C VAL A 261 28.20 29.41 -8.74
N GLU A 262 28.27 28.35 -7.93
CA GLU A 262 28.49 28.46 -6.49
C GLU A 262 29.97 28.27 -6.18
N HIS A 263 30.48 29.01 -5.19
CA HIS A 263 31.83 28.80 -4.69
C HIS A 263 32.03 27.35 -4.24
N VAL A 264 33.22 26.77 -4.44
CA VAL A 264 33.50 25.35 -4.18
C VAL A 264 33.26 24.94 -2.72
N LYS A 265 33.42 25.89 -1.78
CA LYS A 265 33.10 25.70 -0.36
C LYS A 265 31.61 25.44 -0.11
N GLY A 266 30.72 25.85 -1.02
CA GLY A 266 29.28 25.76 -0.85
C GLY A 266 28.78 26.78 0.17
N ARG A 267 28.42 26.33 1.38
CA ARG A 267 27.85 27.18 2.43
C ARG A 267 28.94 27.81 3.30
N PHE A 268 28.74 29.09 3.62
CA PHE A 268 29.51 29.86 4.58
C PHE A 268 28.65 30.16 5.80
N ASN A 269 29.16 29.94 7.01
CA ASN A 269 28.41 30.17 8.25
C ASN A 269 28.51 31.62 8.75
N SER A 270 29.41 32.42 8.17
CA SER A 270 29.59 33.84 8.50
C SER A 270 29.50 34.71 7.25
N LYS A 271 28.83 35.86 7.38
CA LYS A 271 28.72 36.86 6.32
C LYS A 271 30.09 37.45 5.99
N ASP A 272 30.89 37.75 7.00
CA ASP A 272 32.22 38.35 6.84
C ASP A 272 33.15 37.42 6.05
N GLU A 273 33.01 36.10 6.23
CA GLU A 273 33.79 35.14 5.45
C GLU A 273 33.39 35.15 3.98
N ALA A 274 32.08 35.16 3.69
CA ALA A 274 31.58 35.29 2.32
C ALA A 274 31.96 36.63 1.69
N GLU A 275 31.99 37.72 2.48
CA GLU A 275 32.42 39.05 2.04
C GLU A 275 33.91 39.10 1.73
N ARG A 276 34.78 38.47 2.53
CA ARG A 276 36.21 38.36 2.21
C ARG A 276 36.45 37.67 0.88
N VAL A 277 35.72 36.59 0.60
CA VAL A 277 35.79 35.90 -0.70
C VAL A 277 35.28 36.81 -1.83
N ARG A 278 34.14 37.48 -1.65
CA ARG A 278 33.57 38.40 -2.65
C ARG A 278 34.52 39.55 -2.99
N GLU A 279 35.07 40.22 -1.97
CA GLU A 279 35.97 41.37 -2.19
C GLU A 279 37.26 40.96 -2.90
N LYS A 280 37.81 39.79 -2.59
CA LYS A 280 39.00 39.25 -3.27
C LYS A 280 38.81 39.10 -4.79
N ILE A 281 37.60 38.78 -5.23
CA ILE A 281 37.28 38.49 -6.64
C ILE A 281 36.44 39.57 -7.31
N ARG A 282 36.19 40.69 -6.63
CA ARG A 282 35.28 41.75 -7.07
C ARG A 282 35.69 42.40 -8.40
N SER A 283 36.99 42.50 -8.64
CA SER A 283 37.56 43.07 -9.87
C SER A 283 37.74 42.05 -11.00
N ALA A 284 37.44 40.77 -10.77
CA ALA A 284 37.58 39.73 -11.78
C ALA A 284 36.50 39.89 -12.87
N SER A 285 36.93 40.20 -14.09
CA SER A 285 36.06 40.32 -15.27
C SER A 285 35.96 39.01 -16.08
N LYS A 286 36.83 38.04 -15.79
CA LYS A 286 36.91 36.75 -16.46
C LYS A 286 37.07 35.61 -15.47
N ALA A 287 36.55 34.44 -15.83
CA ALA A 287 36.75 33.19 -15.13
C ALA A 287 37.42 32.19 -16.07
N LYS A 288 38.44 31.47 -15.59
CA LYS A 288 39.11 30.43 -16.37
C LYS A 288 38.56 29.05 -15.99
N VAL A 289 38.22 28.24 -16.98
CA VAL A 289 37.86 26.83 -16.74
C VAL A 289 39.14 26.06 -16.39
N GLU A 290 39.27 25.66 -15.12
CA GLU A 290 40.44 24.91 -14.64
C GLU A 290 40.32 23.41 -14.86
N ASP A 291 39.14 22.86 -14.62
CA ASP A 291 38.90 21.42 -14.70
C ASP A 291 37.48 21.11 -15.16
N VAL A 292 37.33 20.01 -15.90
CA VAL A 292 36.04 19.45 -16.30
C VAL A 292 36.10 17.95 -16.07
N LYS A 293 35.59 17.51 -14.93
CA LYS A 293 35.53 16.09 -14.58
C LYS A 293 34.25 15.47 -15.15
N VAL A 294 34.42 14.46 -16.00
CA VAL A 294 33.33 13.67 -16.58
C VAL A 294 33.12 12.40 -15.74
N THR A 295 31.88 12.12 -15.37
CA THR A 295 31.47 10.88 -14.70
C THR A 295 30.35 10.24 -15.51
N LYS A 296 30.57 9.02 -15.98
CA LYS A 296 29.51 8.21 -16.59
C LYS A 296 28.89 7.31 -15.52
N THR A 297 27.58 7.32 -15.40
CA THR A 297 26.86 6.48 -14.44
C THR A 297 25.72 5.75 -15.13
N GLU A 298 25.53 4.50 -14.74
CA GLU A 298 24.38 3.72 -15.17
C GLU A 298 23.24 3.90 -14.17
N LYS A 299 22.05 4.19 -14.68
CA LYS A 299 20.81 4.06 -13.91
C LYS A 299 20.17 2.72 -14.28
N ALA A 300 20.20 1.79 -13.34
CA ALA A 300 19.57 0.48 -13.53
C ALA A 300 18.04 0.61 -13.69
N PRO A 301 17.41 -0.28 -14.48
CA PRO A 301 15.96 -0.41 -14.51
C PRO A 301 15.40 -0.78 -13.12
N PRO A 302 14.09 -0.58 -12.88
CA PRO A 302 13.49 -0.92 -11.60
C PRO A 302 13.55 -2.43 -11.33
N LYS A 303 13.45 -2.82 -10.06
CA LYS A 303 13.21 -4.21 -9.66
C LYS A 303 11.74 -4.59 -9.95
N PRO A 304 11.39 -5.88 -10.09
CA PRO A 304 10.01 -6.31 -10.20
C PRO A 304 9.14 -5.77 -9.05
N LEU A 305 7.90 -5.44 -9.38
CA LEU A 305 7.00 -4.66 -8.53
C LEU A 305 6.38 -5.52 -7.42
N ASP A 306 6.63 -5.16 -6.16
CA ASP A 306 5.88 -5.68 -5.00
C ASP A 306 4.77 -4.70 -4.57
N THR A 307 3.99 -5.08 -3.56
CA THR A 307 2.85 -4.26 -3.07
C THR A 307 3.30 -2.90 -2.56
N VAL A 308 4.34 -2.87 -1.72
CA VAL A 308 4.82 -1.64 -1.07
C VAL A 308 5.32 -0.65 -2.13
N GLU A 309 6.06 -1.14 -3.12
CA GLU A 309 6.56 -0.31 -4.21
C GLU A 309 5.43 0.15 -5.15
N LEU A 310 4.42 -0.68 -5.42
CA LEU A 310 3.21 -0.25 -6.16
C LEU A 310 2.53 0.94 -5.48
N GLU A 311 2.25 0.84 -4.18
CA GLU A 311 1.59 1.89 -3.41
C GLU A 311 2.43 3.16 -3.33
N SER A 312 3.74 3.00 -3.08
CA SER A 312 4.73 4.07 -3.05
C SER A 312 4.79 4.83 -4.38
N LEU A 313 4.88 4.12 -5.51
CA LEU A 313 4.94 4.71 -6.85
C LEU A 313 3.61 5.35 -7.27
N ALA A 314 2.47 4.73 -6.93
CA ALA A 314 1.16 5.31 -7.19
C ALA A 314 0.94 6.62 -6.40
N SER A 315 1.39 6.69 -5.15
CA SER A 315 1.37 7.92 -4.36
C SER A 315 2.27 9.00 -4.99
N LYS A 316 3.50 8.62 -5.34
CA LYS A 316 4.50 9.53 -5.93
C LYS A 316 4.06 10.07 -7.29
N TYR A 317 3.72 9.20 -8.23
CA TYR A 317 3.51 9.55 -9.64
C TYR A 317 2.04 9.77 -10.00
N LEU A 318 1.11 9.04 -9.37
CA LEU A 318 -0.31 9.12 -9.71
C LEU A 318 -1.12 9.94 -8.71
N ASN A 319 -0.52 10.42 -7.62
CA ASN A 319 -1.26 11.09 -6.54
C ASN A 319 -2.44 10.23 -6.03
N MET A 320 -2.25 8.92 -5.99
CA MET A 320 -3.22 7.94 -5.51
C MET A 320 -2.78 7.45 -4.14
N ARG A 321 -3.66 7.61 -3.13
CA ARG A 321 -3.37 7.19 -1.75
C ARG A 321 -3.27 5.66 -1.67
N ALA A 322 -2.45 5.15 -0.76
CA ALA A 322 -2.16 3.72 -0.58
C ALA A 322 -3.42 2.84 -0.66
N LYS A 323 -4.41 3.10 0.22
CA LYS A 323 -5.68 2.36 0.24
C LYS A 323 -6.43 2.36 -1.10
N ARG A 324 -6.46 3.51 -1.79
CA ARG A 324 -7.12 3.62 -3.10
C ARG A 324 -6.35 2.86 -4.18
N THR A 325 -5.02 2.84 -4.10
CA THR A 325 -4.17 2.08 -5.01
C THR A 325 -4.48 0.59 -4.92
N LEU A 326 -4.48 0.01 -3.72
CA LEU A 326 -4.82 -1.40 -3.52
C LEU A 326 -6.27 -1.71 -3.95
N ASP A 327 -7.24 -0.85 -3.63
CA ASP A 327 -8.64 -1.04 -4.08
C ASP A 327 -8.77 -1.09 -5.61
N VAL A 328 -8.00 -0.25 -6.33
CA VAL A 328 -8.01 -0.24 -7.81
C VAL A 328 -7.23 -1.44 -8.36
N ALA A 329 -6.11 -1.81 -7.73
CA ALA A 329 -5.32 -2.96 -8.13
C ALA A 329 -6.12 -4.27 -7.97
N GLU A 330 -6.87 -4.42 -6.88
CA GLU A 330 -7.79 -5.56 -6.68
C GLU A 330 -8.88 -5.62 -7.74
N GLU A 331 -9.43 -4.48 -8.17
CA GLU A 331 -10.37 -4.47 -9.29
C GLU A 331 -9.68 -4.88 -10.61
N LEU A 332 -8.48 -4.38 -10.88
CA LEU A 332 -7.71 -4.79 -12.07
C LEU A 332 -7.41 -6.30 -12.07
N TYR A 333 -7.06 -6.87 -10.92
CA TYR A 333 -6.87 -8.32 -10.75
C TYR A 333 -8.18 -9.09 -11.01
N ARG A 334 -9.29 -8.65 -10.42
CA ARG A 334 -10.61 -9.29 -10.62
C ARG A 334 -11.10 -9.25 -12.06
N ARG A 335 -10.64 -8.28 -12.86
CA ARG A 335 -10.89 -8.18 -14.30
C ARG A 335 -9.84 -8.89 -15.16
N GLY A 336 -8.85 -9.54 -14.55
CA GLY A 336 -7.81 -10.29 -15.26
C GLY A 336 -6.76 -9.42 -15.96
N PHE A 337 -6.64 -8.13 -15.59
CA PHE A 337 -5.64 -7.24 -16.18
C PHE A 337 -4.25 -7.44 -15.58
N ILE A 338 -4.16 -7.71 -14.28
CA ILE A 338 -2.90 -7.86 -13.54
C ILE A 338 -2.90 -9.11 -12.66
N SER A 339 -1.72 -9.56 -12.24
CA SER A 339 -1.55 -10.60 -11.24
C SER A 339 -2.02 -10.12 -9.86
N TYR A 340 -2.15 -11.04 -8.90
CA TYR A 340 -2.56 -10.72 -7.54
C TYR A 340 -1.73 -9.57 -6.94
N PRO A 341 -2.36 -8.48 -6.44
CA PRO A 341 -1.65 -7.25 -6.09
C PRO A 341 -1.15 -7.22 -4.65
N ARG A 342 -1.28 -8.30 -3.89
CA ARG A 342 -0.80 -8.45 -2.51
C ARG A 342 0.30 -9.52 -2.47
N THR A 343 1.51 -9.08 -2.79
CA THR A 343 2.73 -9.91 -2.83
C THR A 343 3.94 -9.13 -2.34
N GLU A 344 4.91 -9.84 -1.77
CA GLU A 344 6.24 -9.32 -1.43
C GLU A 344 7.31 -9.74 -2.45
N THR A 345 6.94 -10.56 -3.44
CA THR A 345 7.85 -11.19 -4.38
C THR A 345 8.39 -10.20 -5.40
N GLN A 346 9.71 -10.27 -5.64
CA GLN A 346 10.44 -9.47 -6.62
C GLN A 346 11.16 -10.33 -7.66
N ILE A 347 10.72 -11.58 -7.86
CA ILE A 347 11.32 -12.56 -8.77
C ILE A 347 10.24 -13.09 -9.72
N TYR A 348 10.36 -12.80 -11.03
CA TYR A 348 9.38 -13.27 -12.01
C TYR A 348 9.46 -14.77 -12.27
N PRO A 349 8.32 -15.45 -12.48
CA PRO A 349 8.29 -16.79 -13.02
C PRO A 349 8.67 -16.78 -14.53
N PRO A 350 9.08 -17.92 -15.11
CA PRO A 350 9.40 -18.01 -16.54
C PRO A 350 8.27 -17.55 -17.47
N SER A 351 7.01 -17.67 -17.04
CA SER A 351 5.83 -17.24 -17.80
C SER A 351 5.78 -15.73 -18.05
N ALA A 352 6.49 -14.90 -17.26
CA ALA A 352 6.55 -13.46 -17.45
C ALA A 352 7.09 -13.08 -18.85
N TYR A 353 8.01 -13.86 -19.41
CA TYR A 353 8.52 -13.61 -20.77
C TYR A 353 7.42 -13.74 -21.84
N ASN A 354 6.47 -14.68 -21.66
CA ASN A 354 5.32 -14.80 -22.56
C ASN A 354 4.34 -13.63 -22.39
N ARG A 355 4.16 -13.13 -21.17
CA ARG A 355 3.37 -11.92 -20.90
C ARG A 355 3.99 -10.68 -21.57
N LEU A 356 5.32 -10.56 -21.57
CA LEU A 356 6.02 -9.52 -22.35
C LEU A 356 5.75 -9.65 -23.86
N LYS A 357 5.84 -10.87 -24.43
CA LYS A 357 5.55 -11.08 -25.86
C LYS A 357 4.15 -10.65 -26.27
N ALA A 358 3.16 -10.78 -25.39
CA ALA A 358 1.79 -10.35 -25.69
C ALA A 358 1.69 -8.85 -26.03
N PHE A 359 2.61 -8.02 -25.54
CA PHE A 359 2.64 -6.59 -25.85
C PHE A 359 3.14 -6.25 -27.25
N VAL A 360 3.68 -7.20 -28.03
CA VAL A 360 4.20 -6.97 -29.40
C VAL A 360 3.18 -6.34 -30.34
N VAL A 361 1.89 -6.64 -30.13
CA VAL A 361 0.76 -6.11 -30.92
C VAL A 361 0.10 -4.90 -30.27
N HIS A 362 0.53 -4.48 -29.07
CA HIS A 362 -0.05 -3.33 -28.37
C HIS A 362 0.27 -2.03 -29.11
N PRO A 363 -0.70 -1.13 -29.33
CA PRO A 363 -0.50 0.09 -30.13
C PRO A 363 0.60 1.01 -29.57
N ASP A 364 0.64 1.20 -28.25
CA ASP A 364 1.58 2.14 -27.62
C ASP A 364 2.92 1.50 -27.23
N PHE A 365 2.97 0.18 -27.05
CA PHE A 365 4.12 -0.52 -26.43
C PHE A 365 4.81 -1.49 -27.39
N GLY A 366 4.11 -1.97 -28.42
CA GLY A 366 4.57 -3.05 -29.27
C GLY A 366 5.84 -2.74 -30.04
N GLY A 367 5.99 -1.51 -30.52
CA GLY A 367 7.23 -1.08 -31.20
C GLY A 367 8.46 -1.19 -30.31
N TYR A 368 8.35 -0.80 -29.03
CA TYR A 368 9.44 -0.90 -28.07
C TYR A 368 9.73 -2.37 -27.70
N VAL A 369 8.68 -3.13 -27.41
CA VAL A 369 8.77 -4.55 -27.02
C VAL A 369 9.38 -5.42 -28.14
N LYS A 370 9.06 -5.16 -29.40
CA LYS A 370 9.69 -5.86 -30.55
C LYS A 370 11.22 -5.71 -30.55
N ARG A 371 11.72 -4.49 -30.36
CA ARG A 371 13.17 -4.22 -30.28
C ARG A 371 13.79 -4.89 -29.06
N LEU A 372 13.10 -4.82 -27.93
CA LEU A 372 13.54 -5.40 -26.68
C LEU A 372 13.73 -6.93 -26.78
N LEU A 373 12.76 -7.62 -27.38
CA LEU A 373 12.84 -9.08 -27.59
C LEU A 373 14.01 -9.46 -28.52
N ALA A 374 14.25 -8.67 -29.58
CA ALA A 374 15.37 -8.91 -30.51
C ALA A 374 16.75 -8.77 -29.85
N GLN A 375 16.84 -8.02 -28.74
CA GLN A 375 18.07 -7.81 -27.96
C GLN A 375 18.30 -8.86 -26.85
N GLY A 376 17.42 -9.87 -26.73
CA GLY A 376 17.54 -10.89 -25.69
C GLY A 376 17.05 -10.43 -24.32
N ALA A 377 15.87 -9.82 -24.27
CA ALA A 377 15.21 -9.30 -23.06
C ALA A 377 15.29 -10.25 -21.85
N LYS A 378 15.85 -9.76 -20.74
CA LYS A 378 15.90 -10.44 -19.44
C LYS A 378 15.44 -9.48 -18.35
N PRO A 379 14.53 -9.89 -17.45
CA PRO A 379 14.06 -9.02 -16.40
C PRO A 379 15.16 -8.82 -15.34
N THR A 380 15.13 -7.66 -14.69
CA THR A 380 15.76 -7.45 -13.39
C THR A 380 15.13 -8.40 -12.34
N SER A 381 15.84 -8.58 -11.23
CA SER A 381 15.37 -9.39 -10.10
C SER A 381 15.66 -8.66 -8.79
N GLY A 382 14.75 -8.80 -7.84
CA GLY A 382 14.99 -8.49 -6.43
C GLY A 382 15.47 -9.71 -5.66
N THR A 383 15.36 -9.63 -4.34
CA THR A 383 15.79 -10.69 -3.39
C THR A 383 14.63 -11.29 -2.60
N LYS A 384 13.44 -10.67 -2.65
CA LYS A 384 12.27 -11.08 -1.89
C LYS A 384 11.42 -12.09 -2.68
N ASP A 385 10.88 -13.09 -1.99
CA ASP A 385 10.02 -14.13 -2.55
C ASP A 385 9.13 -14.69 -1.43
N ASP A 386 7.83 -14.44 -1.53
CA ASP A 386 6.81 -14.93 -0.59
C ASP A 386 6.42 -16.40 -0.82
N LYS A 387 6.96 -17.04 -1.87
CA LYS A 387 6.67 -18.42 -2.29
C LYS A 387 5.19 -18.68 -2.62
N ALA A 388 4.38 -17.64 -2.76
CA ALA A 388 2.95 -17.71 -3.00
C ALA A 388 2.59 -17.11 -4.36
N HIS A 389 3.07 -15.90 -4.63
CA HIS A 389 2.67 -15.08 -5.77
C HIS A 389 3.87 -14.54 -6.55
N PRO A 390 3.74 -14.36 -7.87
CA PRO A 390 4.72 -13.63 -8.66
C PRO A 390 4.62 -12.11 -8.36
N PRO A 391 5.64 -11.30 -8.75
CA PRO A 391 5.57 -9.85 -8.65
C PRO A 391 4.37 -9.31 -9.43
N ILE A 392 3.88 -8.13 -9.07
CA ILE A 392 2.73 -7.48 -9.71
C ILE A 392 3.07 -7.17 -11.17
N HIS A 393 2.36 -7.80 -12.12
CA HIS A 393 2.59 -7.62 -13.55
C HIS A 393 1.29 -7.75 -14.37
N PRO A 394 1.28 -7.23 -15.62
CA PRO A 394 0.14 -7.42 -16.52
C PRO A 394 -0.04 -8.88 -16.93
N ILE A 395 -1.27 -9.37 -16.81
CA ILE A 395 -1.69 -10.69 -17.31
C ILE A 395 -2.17 -10.59 -18.76
N LYS A 396 -2.81 -9.45 -19.09
CA LYS A 396 -3.30 -9.10 -20.42
C LYS A 396 -2.58 -7.83 -20.90
N ALA A 397 -2.20 -7.78 -22.18
CA ALA A 397 -1.73 -6.55 -22.84
C ALA A 397 -2.93 -5.71 -23.27
N ALA A 398 -3.54 -5.00 -22.32
CA ALA A 398 -4.79 -4.27 -22.48
C ALA A 398 -4.57 -2.82 -22.89
N THR A 399 -5.46 -2.33 -23.75
CA THR A 399 -5.50 -0.95 -24.20
C THR A 399 -6.20 -0.04 -23.19
N LYS A 400 -5.97 1.27 -23.30
CA LYS A 400 -6.65 2.28 -22.48
C LYS A 400 -8.16 2.14 -22.48
N ARG A 401 -8.75 1.91 -23.64
CA ARG A 401 -10.20 1.78 -23.80
C ARG A 401 -10.75 0.62 -22.98
N GLU A 402 -10.14 -0.56 -23.11
CA GLU A 402 -10.57 -1.77 -22.39
C GLU A 402 -10.53 -1.57 -20.87
N VAL A 403 -9.43 -1.00 -20.34
CA VAL A 403 -9.30 -0.79 -18.89
C VAL A 403 -10.23 0.31 -18.38
N GLU A 404 -10.40 1.42 -19.13
CA GLU A 404 -11.31 2.49 -18.72
C GLU A 404 -12.79 2.08 -18.77
N GLU A 405 -13.18 1.22 -19.70
CA GLU A 405 -14.55 0.68 -19.79
C GLU A 405 -14.90 -0.20 -18.58
N GLU A 406 -13.95 -0.96 -18.04
CA GLU A 406 -14.20 -1.89 -16.92
C GLU A 406 -13.89 -1.32 -15.53
N VAL A 407 -12.80 -0.55 -15.39
CA VAL A 407 -12.24 -0.09 -14.09
C VAL A 407 -12.17 1.44 -14.00
N GLY A 408 -12.41 2.14 -15.10
CA GLY A 408 -12.39 3.59 -15.18
C GLY A 408 -10.99 4.20 -15.27
N ARG A 409 -10.94 5.53 -15.25
CA ARG A 409 -9.71 6.32 -15.48
C ARG A 409 -8.59 6.01 -14.50
N ASP A 410 -8.90 5.84 -13.22
CA ASP A 410 -7.88 5.48 -12.22
C ASP A 410 -7.35 4.05 -12.46
N GLY A 411 -8.19 3.14 -12.96
CA GLY A 411 -7.80 1.82 -13.42
C GLY A 411 -6.74 1.88 -14.52
N TRP A 412 -6.97 2.65 -15.58
CA TRP A 412 -5.97 2.82 -16.64
C TRP A 412 -4.68 3.45 -16.12
N ARG A 413 -4.77 4.51 -15.31
CA ARG A 413 -3.58 5.19 -14.77
C ARG A 413 -2.69 4.24 -13.97
N LEU A 414 -3.30 3.36 -13.17
CA LEU A 414 -2.56 2.37 -12.39
C LEU A 414 -2.04 1.23 -13.26
N TYR A 415 -2.87 0.71 -14.19
CA TYR A 415 -2.47 -0.32 -15.14
C TYR A 415 -1.30 0.14 -16.02
N GLU A 416 -1.32 1.37 -16.54
CA GLU A 416 -0.26 1.94 -17.36
C GLU A 416 1.06 2.02 -16.58
N LEU A 417 1.01 2.44 -15.31
CA LEU A 417 2.18 2.43 -14.43
C LEU A 417 2.74 1.00 -14.28
N ILE A 418 1.88 0.01 -13.98
CA ILE A 418 2.27 -1.40 -13.83
C ILE A 418 2.86 -1.94 -15.14
N ALA A 419 2.23 -1.68 -16.29
CA ALA A 419 2.68 -2.17 -17.60
C ALA A 419 4.02 -1.56 -18.02
N ARG A 420 4.18 -0.24 -17.88
CA ARG A 420 5.46 0.43 -18.19
C ARG A 420 6.56 -0.04 -17.25
N HIS A 421 6.25 -0.21 -15.96
CA HIS A 421 7.20 -0.72 -14.98
C HIS A 421 7.65 -2.14 -15.34
N PHE A 422 6.70 -3.04 -15.63
CA PHE A 422 6.97 -4.40 -16.07
C PHE A 422 7.87 -4.43 -17.31
N ILE A 423 7.55 -3.69 -18.38
CA ILE A 423 8.38 -3.65 -19.59
C ILE A 423 9.77 -3.06 -19.30
N ALA A 424 9.85 -2.06 -18.41
CA ALA A 424 11.12 -1.48 -18.00
C ALA A 424 12.05 -2.48 -17.30
N THR A 425 11.51 -3.42 -16.50
CA THR A 425 12.34 -4.46 -15.85
C THR A 425 13.15 -5.28 -16.85
N PHE A 426 12.66 -5.45 -18.09
CA PHE A 426 13.36 -6.21 -19.14
C PHE A 426 14.36 -5.37 -19.95
N SER A 427 14.37 -4.05 -19.76
CA SER A 427 15.12 -3.08 -20.56
C SER A 427 16.57 -2.92 -20.12
N SER A 428 17.40 -2.33 -20.98
CA SER A 428 18.77 -1.95 -20.62
C SER A 428 18.81 -0.77 -19.63
N PRO A 429 19.88 -0.64 -18.84
CA PRO A 429 20.14 0.55 -18.03
C PRO A 429 20.19 1.82 -18.88
N ALA A 430 19.81 2.95 -18.28
CA ALA A 430 20.04 4.26 -18.89
C ALA A 430 21.48 4.71 -18.63
N GLN A 431 22.12 5.33 -19.61
CA GLN A 431 23.48 5.86 -19.51
C GLN A 431 23.40 7.36 -19.26
N LEU A 432 23.92 7.81 -18.12
CA LEU A 432 23.96 9.20 -17.72
C LEU A 432 25.39 9.72 -17.78
N GLU A 433 25.57 10.95 -18.23
CA GLU A 433 26.85 11.64 -18.17
C GLU A 433 26.70 12.88 -17.28
N GLY A 434 27.41 12.88 -16.16
CA GLY A 434 27.58 14.03 -15.30
C GLY A 434 28.88 14.74 -15.61
N ARG A 435 28.89 16.08 -15.67
CA ARG A 435 30.13 16.86 -15.73
C ARG A 435 30.19 17.86 -14.59
N ARG A 436 31.32 17.90 -13.90
CA ARG A 436 31.65 18.89 -12.87
C ARG A 436 32.70 19.85 -13.43
N TYR A 437 32.31 21.11 -13.62
CA TYR A 437 33.18 22.19 -14.05
C TYR A 437 33.74 22.89 -12.81
N VAL A 438 35.04 23.16 -12.82
CA VAL A 438 35.73 24.01 -11.84
C VAL A 438 36.19 25.26 -12.56
N LEU A 439 35.72 26.43 -12.13
CA LEU A 439 36.01 27.72 -12.72
C LEU A 439 36.75 28.58 -11.71
N ASN A 440 37.92 29.09 -12.08
CA ASN A 440 38.69 30.02 -11.27
C ASN A 440 38.29 31.45 -11.61
N VAL A 441 37.82 32.17 -10.60
CA VAL A 441 37.47 33.59 -10.66
C VAL A 441 38.41 34.32 -9.70
N GLY A 442 39.39 35.07 -10.21
CA GLY A 442 40.28 35.88 -9.36
C GLY A 442 41.04 35.11 -8.27
N GLY A 443 41.35 33.83 -8.51
CA GLY A 443 42.03 32.95 -7.55
C GLY A 443 41.12 32.14 -6.63
N GLU A 444 39.80 32.31 -6.69
CA GLU A 444 38.81 31.49 -5.99
C GLU A 444 38.12 30.51 -6.94
N ARG A 445 37.77 29.33 -6.42
CA ARG A 445 37.17 28.26 -7.24
C ARG A 445 35.66 28.21 -7.09
N PHE A 446 34.98 28.16 -8.22
CA PHE A 446 33.54 27.97 -8.34
C PHE A 446 33.25 26.68 -9.06
N VAL A 447 32.10 26.08 -8.77
CA VAL A 447 31.73 24.78 -9.32
C VAL A 447 30.32 24.79 -9.89
N HIS A 448 30.18 24.06 -10.99
CA HIS A 448 28.89 23.80 -11.61
C HIS A 448 28.81 22.33 -12.01
N ALA A 449 27.66 21.71 -11.74
CA ALA A 449 27.41 20.31 -12.10
C ALA A 449 26.29 20.25 -13.14
N THR A 450 26.52 19.43 -14.15
CA THR A 450 25.59 19.16 -15.25
C THR A 450 25.31 17.66 -15.30
N LEU A 451 24.17 17.28 -15.86
CA LEU A 451 23.74 15.89 -16.01
C LEU A 451 22.90 15.77 -17.28
N GLU A 452 23.33 14.92 -18.20
CA GLU A 452 22.58 14.58 -19.42
C GLU A 452 22.33 13.07 -19.49
N VAL A 453 21.25 12.70 -20.18
CA VAL A 453 20.93 11.30 -20.51
C VAL A 453 21.50 11.02 -21.89
N VAL A 454 22.57 10.23 -21.96
CA VAL A 454 23.29 9.89 -23.20
C VAL A 454 22.61 8.73 -23.92
N ASP A 455 22.17 7.73 -23.16
CA ASP A 455 21.29 6.66 -23.63
C ASP A 455 20.11 6.54 -22.67
N LYS A 456 18.89 6.55 -23.21
CA LYS A 456 17.69 6.49 -22.39
C LYS A 456 17.46 5.10 -21.79
N GLY A 457 17.89 4.02 -22.45
CA GLY A 457 17.56 2.65 -22.02
C GLY A 457 16.08 2.52 -21.63
N PHE A 458 15.82 1.98 -20.43
CA PHE A 458 14.48 1.84 -19.85
C PHE A 458 13.69 3.16 -19.70
N LEU A 459 14.34 4.32 -19.59
CA LEU A 459 13.67 5.63 -19.50
C LEU A 459 12.87 5.98 -20.76
N THR A 460 13.07 5.25 -21.87
CA THR A 460 12.28 5.39 -23.09
C THR A 460 10.83 4.94 -22.87
N ILE A 461 10.61 3.87 -22.09
CA ILE A 461 9.28 3.31 -21.82
C ILE A 461 8.74 3.75 -20.45
N TYR A 462 9.63 4.07 -19.51
CA TYR A 462 9.32 4.40 -18.13
C TYR A 462 9.89 5.78 -17.75
N ASP A 463 9.24 6.82 -18.22
CA ASP A 463 9.61 8.23 -18.05
C ASP A 463 9.29 8.78 -16.64
N TYR A 464 8.51 8.06 -15.84
CA TYR A 464 8.28 8.40 -14.42
C TYR A 464 9.58 8.61 -13.63
N ASP A 465 10.65 7.92 -14.06
CA ASP A 465 11.95 7.90 -13.42
C ASP A 465 12.99 8.78 -14.14
N TYR A 466 12.57 9.61 -15.10
CA TYR A 466 13.45 10.49 -15.86
C TYR A 466 14.13 11.51 -14.93
N PRO A 467 15.46 11.61 -14.92
CA PRO A 467 16.17 12.52 -14.03
C PRO A 467 15.99 13.98 -14.46
N LYS A 468 16.13 14.91 -13.52
CA LYS A 468 16.24 16.33 -13.86
C LYS A 468 17.58 16.56 -14.57
N VAL A 469 17.52 16.83 -15.87
CA VAL A 469 18.71 17.11 -16.69
C VAL A 469 19.17 18.56 -16.51
N VAL A 470 20.48 18.76 -16.55
CA VAL A 470 21.14 20.06 -16.57
C VAL A 470 22.13 20.01 -17.73
N PRO A 471 21.91 20.75 -18.84
CA PRO A 471 22.72 20.61 -20.04
C PRO A 471 24.20 20.90 -19.80
N HIS A 472 25.07 20.22 -20.54
CA HIS A 472 26.51 20.47 -20.53
C HIS A 472 26.83 21.89 -21.02
N LEU A 473 27.92 22.44 -20.49
CA LEU A 473 28.38 23.77 -20.87
C LEU A 473 29.27 23.65 -22.12
N PRO A 474 29.14 24.56 -23.11
CA PRO A 474 29.95 24.54 -24.31
C PRO A 474 31.34 25.15 -24.07
N VAL A 475 32.08 24.61 -23.08
CA VAL A 475 33.41 25.07 -22.68
C VAL A 475 34.35 23.89 -22.41
N LYS A 476 35.64 24.14 -22.57
CA LYS A 476 36.74 23.20 -22.34
C LYS A 476 37.71 23.77 -21.31
N VAL A 477 38.55 22.89 -20.77
CA VAL A 477 39.66 23.30 -19.90
C VAL A 477 40.54 24.31 -20.62
N GLY A 478 40.83 25.42 -19.95
CA GLY A 478 41.61 26.53 -20.49
C GLY A 478 40.77 27.69 -21.02
N ASP A 479 39.49 27.49 -21.35
CA ASP A 479 38.62 28.55 -21.85
C ASP A 479 38.41 29.66 -20.80
N GLU A 480 38.26 30.89 -21.27
CA GLU A 480 37.88 32.05 -20.46
C GLU A 480 36.44 32.44 -20.72
N VAL A 481 35.66 32.67 -19.66
CA VAL A 481 34.27 33.11 -19.73
C VAL A 481 34.09 34.43 -18.98
N GLN A 482 33.16 35.27 -19.44
CA GLN A 482 32.95 36.59 -18.86
C GLN A 482 32.26 36.47 -17.50
N VAL A 483 32.80 37.17 -16.49
CA VAL A 483 32.16 37.36 -15.19
C VAL A 483 31.29 38.61 -15.27
N LEU A 484 29.99 38.46 -15.04
CA LEU A 484 29.04 39.57 -15.08
C LEU A 484 28.83 40.19 -13.71
N ASN A 485 28.74 39.36 -12.67
CA ASN A 485 28.52 39.80 -11.29
C ASN A 485 29.00 38.73 -10.30
N VAL A 486 29.36 39.15 -9.09
CA VAL A 486 29.56 38.27 -7.94
C VAL A 486 28.71 38.80 -6.79
N GLU A 487 27.82 37.96 -6.27
CA GLU A 487 26.91 38.32 -5.20
C GLU A 487 26.97 37.31 -4.06
N ILE A 488 26.58 37.77 -2.87
CA ILE A 488 26.38 36.91 -1.71
C ILE A 488 24.89 36.70 -1.58
N LYS A 489 24.45 35.44 -1.64
CA LYS A 489 23.07 35.06 -1.34
C LYS A 489 22.99 34.59 0.09
N GLU A 490 22.13 35.23 0.88
CA GLU A 490 21.75 34.76 2.20
C GLU A 490 20.65 33.69 2.05
N GLY A 491 20.80 32.60 2.79
CA GLY A 491 19.82 31.54 2.88
C GLY A 491 19.64 31.11 4.33
N ARG A 492 18.58 30.35 4.56
CA ARG A 492 18.26 29.73 5.85
C ARG A 492 18.01 28.25 5.66
N THR A 493 18.44 27.44 6.61
CA THR A 493 18.09 26.02 6.60
C THR A 493 16.60 25.88 6.90
N GLU A 494 15.96 24.90 6.26
CA GLU A 494 14.53 24.62 6.41
C GLU A 494 14.33 23.30 7.16
N PRO A 495 13.24 23.18 7.96
CA PRO A 495 12.94 21.94 8.66
C PRO A 495 12.64 20.79 7.68
N PRO A 496 12.99 19.54 8.01
CA PRO A 496 12.78 18.38 7.12
C PRO A 496 11.29 18.23 6.81
N PRO A 497 10.84 17.95 5.57
CA PRO A 497 9.41 17.85 5.27
C PRO A 497 8.71 16.78 6.12
N TYR A 498 7.41 16.96 6.37
CA TYR A 498 6.57 15.89 6.92
C TYR A 498 6.70 14.61 6.08
N LEU A 499 6.45 13.44 6.68
CA LEU A 499 6.50 12.18 5.95
C LEU A 499 5.45 12.20 4.84
N SER A 500 5.83 11.77 3.65
CA SER A 500 4.86 11.36 2.63
C SER A 500 4.32 9.96 2.93
N GLU A 501 3.19 9.59 2.32
CA GLU A 501 2.67 8.21 2.42
C GLU A 501 3.71 7.18 1.95
N SER A 502 4.46 7.49 0.88
CA SER A 502 5.55 6.63 0.38
C SER A 502 6.68 6.44 1.40
N GLU A 503 7.11 7.52 2.08
CA GLU A 503 8.12 7.42 3.14
C GLU A 503 7.60 6.64 4.35
N LEU A 504 6.31 6.81 4.70
CA LEU A 504 5.69 6.08 5.81
C LEU A 504 5.60 4.58 5.52
N LEU A 505 5.16 4.18 4.32
CA LEU A 505 5.14 2.78 3.88
C LEU A 505 6.53 2.14 3.97
N LYS A 506 7.57 2.84 3.51
CA LYS A 506 8.97 2.37 3.59
C LYS A 506 9.48 2.24 5.02
N LEU A 507 9.04 3.11 5.93
CA LEU A 507 9.36 2.97 7.35
C LEU A 507 8.64 1.75 7.95
N MET A 508 7.36 1.57 7.66
CA MET A 508 6.61 0.40 8.13
C MET A 508 7.24 -0.91 7.66
N GLU A 509 7.61 -0.99 6.38
CA GLU A 509 8.33 -2.13 5.80
C GLU A 509 9.68 -2.36 6.48
N LYS A 510 10.49 -1.31 6.64
CA LYS A 510 11.81 -1.40 7.30
C LYS A 510 11.73 -1.99 8.70
N TRP A 511 10.68 -1.65 9.44
CA TRP A 511 10.46 -2.13 10.81
C TRP A 511 9.62 -3.41 10.91
N GLY A 512 9.16 -3.94 9.77
CA GLY A 512 8.37 -5.16 9.70
C GLY A 512 7.01 -5.06 10.39
N ILE A 513 6.33 -3.91 10.25
CA ILE A 513 4.96 -3.72 10.77
C ILE A 513 3.97 -3.53 9.63
N GLY A 514 2.74 -4.04 9.79
CA GLY A 514 1.72 -3.99 8.73
C GLY A 514 2.05 -4.93 7.55
N THR A 515 2.69 -6.07 7.84
CA THR A 515 2.98 -7.15 6.88
C THR A 515 1.69 -7.77 6.31
N ASP A 516 1.81 -8.69 5.36
CA ASP A 516 0.66 -9.30 4.65
C ASP A 516 -0.21 -8.25 3.92
N ALA A 517 0.42 -7.20 3.38
CA ALA A 517 -0.24 -6.08 2.68
C ALA A 517 -1.35 -5.41 3.52
N THR A 518 -1.06 -5.03 4.77
CA THR A 518 -2.01 -4.35 5.68
C THR A 518 -1.62 -2.90 6.01
N MET A 519 -0.46 -2.43 5.56
CA MET A 519 0.07 -1.10 5.89
C MET A 519 -0.91 0.04 5.59
N GLN A 520 -1.56 0.00 4.42
CA GLN A 520 -2.54 0.98 3.98
C GLN A 520 -3.75 1.10 4.91
N ASP A 521 -4.17 0.00 5.54
CA ASP A 521 -5.32 -0.02 6.44
C ASP A 521 -4.96 0.63 7.78
N HIS A 522 -3.72 0.46 8.26
CA HIS A 522 -3.24 1.17 9.46
C HIS A 522 -3.02 2.67 9.21
N ILE A 523 -2.54 3.06 8.03
CA ILE A 523 -2.47 4.47 7.61
C ILE A 523 -3.88 5.05 7.54
N GLN A 524 -4.82 4.36 6.90
CA GLN A 524 -6.20 4.82 6.74
C GLN A 524 -6.92 4.91 8.09
N THR A 525 -6.71 3.94 9.00
CA THR A 525 -7.26 3.96 10.36
C THR A 525 -6.85 5.22 11.11
N ASN A 526 -5.56 5.61 11.06
CA ASN A 526 -5.10 6.85 11.72
C ASN A 526 -5.76 8.12 11.16
N VAL A 527 -6.08 8.12 9.86
CA VAL A 527 -6.85 9.21 9.23
C VAL A 527 -8.31 9.21 9.69
N ASP A 528 -8.95 8.03 9.71
CA ASP A 528 -10.37 7.91 10.09
C ASP A 528 -10.61 8.20 11.57
N ARG A 529 -9.62 7.91 12.42
CA ARG A 529 -9.62 8.26 13.86
C ARG A 529 -9.29 9.72 14.13
N GLY A 530 -8.94 10.50 13.11
CA GLY A 530 -8.60 11.91 13.26
C GLY A 530 -7.28 12.16 14.00
N TYR A 531 -6.37 11.18 14.02
CA TYR A 531 -5.03 11.34 14.61
C TYR A 531 -4.04 11.96 13.65
N MET A 532 -4.30 11.85 12.35
CA MET A 532 -3.55 12.55 11.32
C MET A 532 -4.48 12.89 10.16
N TYR A 533 -4.03 13.80 9.31
CA TYR A 533 -4.64 14.04 8.01
C TYR A 533 -3.56 14.06 6.94
N ILE A 534 -4.00 13.96 5.69
CA ILE A 534 -3.09 13.94 4.54
C ILE A 534 -3.36 15.17 3.70
N GLU A 535 -2.36 16.04 3.62
CA GLU A 535 -2.40 17.27 2.85
C GLU A 535 -1.20 17.34 1.92
N THR A 536 -1.41 17.62 0.63
CA THR A 536 -0.32 17.69 -0.37
C THR A 536 0.61 16.45 -0.36
N LYS A 537 0.04 15.26 -0.17
CA LYS A 537 0.74 13.96 -0.03
C LYS A 537 1.58 13.80 1.23
N ARG A 538 1.41 14.67 2.23
CA ARG A 538 2.13 14.64 3.52
C ARG A 538 1.21 14.21 4.64
N CYS A 539 1.67 13.26 5.45
CA CYS A 539 1.03 12.82 6.68
C CYS A 539 1.35 13.82 7.78
N ILE A 540 0.33 14.53 8.27
CA ILE A 540 0.46 15.56 9.30
C ILE A 540 -0.34 15.11 10.51
N PRO A 541 0.29 14.95 11.69
CA PRO A 541 -0.43 14.52 12.87
C PRO A 541 -1.27 15.68 13.41
N THR A 542 -2.43 15.36 13.97
CA THR A 542 -3.27 16.33 14.67
C THR A 542 -2.74 16.54 16.08
N GLU A 543 -3.17 17.60 16.77
CA GLU A 543 -2.79 17.79 18.17
C GLU A 543 -3.25 16.64 19.07
N LEU A 544 -4.40 16.02 18.78
CA LEU A 544 -4.82 14.78 19.45
C LEU A 544 -3.86 13.63 19.19
N GLY A 545 -3.51 13.36 17.93
CA GLY A 545 -2.59 12.29 17.56
C GLY A 545 -1.19 12.48 18.14
N LYS A 546 -0.66 13.71 18.08
CA LYS A 546 0.60 14.09 18.72
C LYS A 546 0.55 13.84 20.22
N ARG A 547 -0.49 14.32 20.91
CA ARG A 547 -0.59 14.20 22.36
C ARG A 547 -0.70 12.75 22.81
N LEU A 548 -1.49 11.94 22.11
CA LEU A 548 -1.61 10.51 22.36
C LEU A 548 -0.22 9.84 22.30
N ILE A 549 0.51 10.02 21.20
CA ILE A 549 1.83 9.39 21.04
C ILE A 549 2.85 9.91 22.04
N ILE A 550 2.90 11.21 22.32
CA ILE A 550 3.86 11.78 23.28
C ILE A 550 3.62 11.21 24.68
N GLN A 551 2.37 11.12 25.12
CA GLN A 551 2.05 10.59 26.45
C GLN A 551 2.33 9.09 26.54
N LEU A 552 1.97 8.32 25.52
CA LEU A 552 2.29 6.90 25.48
C LEU A 552 3.80 6.65 25.41
N GLU A 553 4.56 7.38 24.57
CA GLU A 553 6.02 7.25 24.48
C GLU A 553 6.70 7.59 25.82
N LYS A 554 6.21 8.61 26.52
CA LYS A 554 6.76 9.07 27.80
C LYS A 554 6.56 8.04 28.92
N HIS A 555 5.39 7.40 28.98
CA HIS A 555 5.03 6.56 30.12
C HIS A 555 5.24 5.06 29.85
N VAL A 556 4.94 4.58 28.64
CA VAL A 556 5.09 3.17 28.23
C VAL A 556 5.52 3.11 26.75
N PRO A 557 6.81 3.38 26.44
CA PRO A 557 7.30 3.50 25.06
C PRO A 557 7.05 2.26 24.19
N GLU A 558 6.99 1.08 24.79
CA GLU A 558 6.70 -0.20 24.16
C GLU A 558 5.35 -0.23 23.42
N LEU A 559 4.41 0.67 23.76
CA LEU A 559 3.09 0.75 23.11
C LEU A 559 3.12 1.48 21.76
N VAL A 560 4.15 2.29 21.49
CA VAL A 560 4.21 3.13 20.28
C VAL A 560 5.47 2.89 19.46
N ARG A 561 6.51 2.31 20.04
CA ARG A 561 7.73 1.98 19.34
C ARG A 561 7.53 0.75 18.44
N PRO A 562 7.97 0.79 17.17
CA PRO A 562 7.67 -0.25 16.18
C PRO A 562 8.31 -1.62 16.48
N GLU A 563 9.35 -1.66 17.31
CA GLU A 563 10.11 -2.87 17.68
C GLU A 563 9.21 -3.98 18.23
N VAL A 564 8.26 -3.63 19.09
CA VAL A 564 7.34 -4.59 19.73
C VAL A 564 6.44 -5.21 18.67
N ARG A 565 5.79 -4.38 17.84
CA ARG A 565 4.93 -4.90 16.78
C ARG A 565 5.71 -5.71 15.75
N GLY A 566 6.90 -5.26 15.35
CA GLY A 566 7.75 -6.01 14.43
C GLY A 566 8.19 -7.37 14.98
N MET A 567 8.42 -7.47 16.29
CA MET A 567 8.67 -8.76 16.96
C MET A 567 7.42 -9.66 16.93
N MET A 568 6.23 -9.11 17.17
CA MET A 568 4.98 -9.88 17.11
C MET A 568 4.71 -10.41 15.70
N GLU A 569 4.90 -9.60 14.65
CA GLU A 569 4.71 -10.06 13.26
C GLU A 569 5.64 -11.23 12.94
N LYS A 570 6.89 -11.20 13.44
CA LYS A 570 7.81 -12.34 13.32
C LYS A 570 7.32 -13.58 14.06
N GLN A 571 6.69 -13.44 15.23
CA GLN A 571 6.08 -14.58 15.94
C GLN A 571 4.87 -15.14 15.20
N LEU A 572 4.06 -14.29 14.58
CA LEU A 572 2.94 -14.73 13.74
C LEU A 572 3.42 -15.52 12.51
N VAL A 573 4.55 -15.15 11.92
CA VAL A 573 5.17 -15.92 10.82
C VAL A 573 5.55 -17.34 11.25
N LYS A 574 6.00 -17.54 12.49
CA LYS A 574 6.31 -18.88 13.02
C LYS A 574 5.09 -19.80 13.09
N ILE A 575 3.89 -19.24 13.32
CA ILE A 575 2.64 -20.01 13.25
C ILE A 575 2.46 -20.56 11.84
N ALA A 576 2.58 -19.69 10.82
CA ALA A 576 2.46 -20.09 9.42
C ALA A 576 3.49 -21.16 8.99
N GLN A 577 4.68 -21.13 9.58
CA GLN A 577 5.75 -22.11 9.35
C GLN A 577 5.56 -23.42 10.13
N GLY A 578 4.63 -23.47 11.09
CA GLY A 578 4.43 -24.61 11.99
C GLY A 578 5.49 -24.75 13.09
N GLU A 579 6.24 -23.68 13.37
CA GLU A 579 7.30 -23.66 14.38
C GLU A 579 6.77 -23.35 15.79
N GLU A 580 5.66 -22.62 15.91
CA GLU A 580 4.98 -22.32 17.17
C GLU A 580 3.46 -22.44 17.00
N ASP A 581 2.75 -22.87 18.06
CA ASP A 581 1.30 -22.99 18.03
C ASP A 581 0.59 -21.65 18.28
N MET A 582 -0.61 -21.49 17.69
CA MET A 582 -1.44 -20.29 17.80
C MET A 582 -1.70 -19.88 19.26
N THR A 583 -2.05 -20.84 20.11
CA THR A 583 -2.45 -20.60 21.51
C THR A 583 -1.29 -20.03 22.32
N SER A 584 -0.09 -20.59 22.16
CA SER A 584 1.15 -20.14 22.81
C SER A 584 1.52 -18.73 22.38
N VAL A 585 1.50 -18.42 21.08
CA VAL A 585 1.81 -17.08 20.57
C VAL A 585 0.80 -16.05 21.08
N VAL A 586 -0.50 -16.37 21.04
CA VAL A 586 -1.56 -15.50 21.57
C VAL A 586 -1.38 -15.25 23.07
N SER A 587 -1.11 -16.29 23.86
CA SER A 587 -0.88 -16.14 25.31
C SER A 587 0.31 -15.24 25.61
N LYS A 588 1.47 -15.49 24.99
CA LYS A 588 2.68 -14.67 25.15
C LYS A 588 2.41 -13.20 24.83
N ALA A 589 1.69 -12.94 23.74
CA ALA A 589 1.33 -11.58 23.35
C ALA A 589 0.39 -10.93 24.39
N LYS A 590 -0.65 -11.64 24.83
CA LYS A 590 -1.59 -11.15 25.85
C LYS A 590 -0.87 -10.83 27.17
N ASP A 591 -0.01 -11.72 27.64
CA ASP A 591 0.77 -11.52 28.88
C ASP A 591 1.70 -10.32 28.79
N TYR A 592 2.39 -10.17 27.65
CA TYR A 592 3.26 -9.03 27.39
C TYR A 592 2.50 -7.70 27.42
N PHE A 593 1.38 -7.59 26.71
CA PHE A 593 0.58 -6.36 26.67
C PHE A 593 -0.19 -6.11 27.97
N PHE A 594 -0.56 -7.15 28.71
CA PHE A 594 -1.16 -7.01 30.03
C PHE A 594 -0.16 -6.35 31.00
N ALA A 595 1.11 -6.76 30.97
CA ALA A 595 2.16 -6.08 31.75
C ALA A 595 2.32 -4.60 31.36
N GLN A 596 2.26 -4.26 30.06
CA GLN A 596 2.29 -2.86 29.63
C GLN A 596 1.02 -2.09 30.00
N TYR A 597 -0.13 -2.76 30.01
CA TYR A 597 -1.42 -2.20 30.43
C TYR A 597 -1.35 -1.76 31.88
N LEU A 598 -0.85 -2.60 32.79
CA LEU A 598 -0.72 -2.27 34.22
C LEU A 598 0.18 -1.05 34.44
N LYS A 599 1.32 -0.97 33.73
CA LYS A 599 2.19 0.22 33.78
C LYS A 599 1.47 1.49 33.32
N LEU A 600 0.67 1.41 32.25
CA LEU A 600 -0.09 2.55 31.75
C LEU A 600 -1.19 2.95 32.72
N GLU A 601 -1.89 1.98 33.31
CA GLU A 601 -2.96 2.18 34.28
C GLU A 601 -2.48 3.00 35.49
N GLU A 602 -1.28 2.73 36.01
CA GLU A 602 -0.67 3.52 37.08
C GLU A 602 -0.47 5.01 36.73
N LYS A 603 -0.33 5.33 35.44
CA LYS A 603 -0.09 6.69 34.93
C LYS A 603 -1.28 7.24 34.14
N ILE A 604 -2.40 6.53 34.10
CA ILE A 604 -3.49 6.82 33.16
C ILE A 604 -4.12 8.18 33.41
N HIS A 605 -4.15 8.63 34.66
CA HIS A 605 -4.73 9.92 35.01
C HIS A 605 -4.01 11.09 34.35
N ASP A 606 -2.66 11.08 34.34
CA ASP A 606 -1.86 12.12 33.68
C ASP A 606 -1.99 12.06 32.17
N VAL A 607 -1.95 10.85 31.61
CA VAL A 607 -2.13 10.59 30.17
C VAL A 607 -3.49 11.11 29.70
N ALA A 608 -4.57 10.71 30.38
CA ALA A 608 -5.93 11.05 30.02
C ALA A 608 -6.23 12.53 30.22
N ARG A 609 -5.72 13.17 31.27
CA ARG A 609 -5.83 14.63 31.47
C ARG A 609 -5.25 15.36 30.28
N SER A 610 -4.04 14.99 29.88
CA SER A 610 -3.36 15.66 28.77
C SER A 610 -4.06 15.46 27.43
N ILE A 611 -4.62 14.28 27.18
CA ILE A 611 -5.42 14.00 25.98
C ILE A 611 -6.74 14.80 26.00
N ALA A 612 -7.42 14.86 27.15
CA ALA A 612 -8.70 15.55 27.31
C ALA A 612 -8.61 17.05 26.96
N GLU A 613 -7.49 17.71 27.28
CA GLU A 613 -7.23 19.12 26.99
C GLU A 613 -7.31 19.47 25.50
N VAL A 614 -6.89 18.56 24.62
CA VAL A 614 -6.78 18.81 23.16
C VAL A 614 -7.88 18.14 22.35
N SER A 615 -8.57 17.15 22.91
CA SER A 615 -9.47 16.24 22.17
C SER A 615 -10.59 16.95 21.43
N SER A 616 -11.40 17.75 22.14
CA SER A 616 -12.60 18.37 21.55
C SER A 616 -12.25 19.32 20.40
N LYS A 617 -11.26 20.19 20.60
CA LYS A 617 -10.79 21.13 19.58
C LYS A 617 -10.23 20.40 18.36
N SER A 618 -9.35 19.42 18.58
CA SER A 618 -8.72 18.67 17.49
C SER A 618 -9.73 17.89 16.65
N ILE A 619 -10.72 17.26 17.27
CA ILE A 619 -11.81 16.55 16.58
C ILE A 619 -12.63 17.51 15.69
N LEU A 620 -12.95 18.71 16.21
CA LEU A 620 -13.69 19.72 15.46
C LEU A 620 -12.91 20.24 14.25
N GLU A 621 -11.61 20.50 14.40
CA GLU A 621 -10.72 20.95 13.33
C GLU A 621 -10.64 19.93 12.19
N VAL A 622 -10.45 18.66 12.53
CA VAL A 622 -10.44 17.55 11.57
C VAL A 622 -11.77 17.48 10.80
N GLY A 623 -12.89 17.62 11.51
CA GLY A 623 -14.22 17.69 10.90
C GLY A 623 -14.37 18.83 9.88
N GLN A 624 -13.71 19.97 10.11
CA GLN A 624 -13.68 21.10 9.17
C GLN A 624 -12.77 20.80 7.96
N HIS A 625 -11.60 20.21 8.15
CA HIS A 625 -10.72 19.77 7.06
C HIS A 625 -11.44 18.79 6.11
N PHE A 626 -12.16 17.80 6.66
CA PHE A 626 -12.94 16.86 5.84
C PHE A 626 -14.12 17.52 5.11
N LYS A 627 -14.79 18.50 5.73
CA LYS A 627 -15.87 19.29 5.08
C LYS A 627 -15.31 20.18 3.95
N HIS A 628 -14.14 20.79 4.15
CA HIS A 628 -13.48 21.62 3.14
C HIS A 628 -13.04 20.77 1.93
N ALA A 629 -12.41 19.62 2.17
CA ALA A 629 -12.03 18.67 1.12
C ALA A 629 -13.23 18.17 0.30
N LYS A 630 -14.38 17.91 0.93
CA LYS A 630 -15.64 17.55 0.24
C LYS A 630 -16.21 18.71 -0.61
N LYS A 631 -16.11 19.97 -0.15
CA LYS A 631 -16.53 21.16 -0.93
C LYS A 631 -15.64 21.38 -2.16
N VAL A 632 -14.33 21.20 -2.05
CA VAL A 632 -13.38 21.31 -3.18
C VAL A 632 -13.62 20.20 -4.22
N LYS A 633 -13.89 18.96 -3.79
CA LYS A 633 -14.30 17.86 -4.69
C LYS A 633 -15.64 18.10 -5.40
N ARG A 634 -16.60 18.80 -4.77
CA ARG A 634 -17.87 19.17 -5.42
C ARG A 634 -17.68 20.25 -6.48
N ARG A 635 -16.86 21.28 -6.22
CA ARG A 635 -16.56 22.35 -7.20
C ARG A 635 -15.82 21.83 -8.44
N THR A 636 -14.91 20.89 -8.27
CA THR A 636 -14.19 20.25 -9.40
C THR A 636 -15.09 19.34 -10.23
N LYS A 637 -16.12 18.70 -9.65
CA LYS A 637 -17.15 17.98 -10.41
C LYS A 637 -18.19 18.89 -11.08
N SER A 638 -18.48 20.07 -10.52
CA SER A 638 -19.47 21.00 -11.11
C SER A 638 -18.89 21.97 -12.15
N GLY A 639 -17.56 22.12 -12.22
CA GLY A 639 -16.88 22.96 -13.22
C GLY A 639 -16.83 22.38 -14.64
N GLY A 640 -17.34 21.16 -14.85
CA GLY A 640 -17.37 20.48 -16.16
C GLY A 640 -18.58 20.78 -17.05
N LYS A 641 -19.46 21.72 -16.69
CA LYS A 641 -20.47 22.24 -17.62
C LYS A 641 -19.93 23.49 -18.31
N PHE A 642 -19.29 23.28 -19.46
CA PHE A 642 -19.06 24.34 -20.44
C PHE A 642 -20.39 25.06 -20.71
N ARG A 643 -20.50 26.32 -20.25
CA ARG A 643 -21.47 27.26 -20.80
C ARG A 643 -21.06 27.48 -22.26
N LYS A 644 -21.89 27.01 -23.21
CA LYS A 644 -21.81 27.43 -24.61
C LYS A 644 -21.93 28.96 -24.63
N ALA A 645 -20.93 29.63 -25.21
CA ALA A 645 -21.04 31.03 -25.54
C ALA A 645 -22.17 31.21 -26.59
N PRO A 646 -22.98 32.28 -26.50
CA PRO A 646 -23.95 32.58 -27.53
C PRO A 646 -23.22 33.01 -28.81
N LYS A 647 -23.70 32.51 -29.95
CA LYS A 647 -23.26 32.96 -31.26
C LYS A 647 -23.68 34.43 -31.45
N SER A 648 -22.70 35.28 -31.73
CA SER A 648 -22.82 36.48 -32.56
C SER A 648 -21.52 36.62 -33.33
#